data_AF-A0A8J4SRB5-F1
#
_entry.id   AF-A0A8J4SRB5-F1
#
_cell.length_a   1.000
_cell.length_b   1.000
_cell.length_c   1.000
_cell.angle_alpha   90.00
_cell.angle_beta   90.00
_cell.angle_gamma   90.00
#
_symmetry.space_group_name_H-M   'P 1'
#
loop_
_entity.id
_entity.type
_entity.pdbx_description
1 polymer ?
#
loop_
_entity_poly.entity_id
_entity_poly.type
_entity_poly.pdbx_seq_one_letter_code
_entity_poly.pdbx_strand_id
1 'polypeptide(L)'
;MDAQSWLVSIGWKADAAPFRPLLQLLEPEEDEPAWRLRLVLQNKLDAAVLVPVRLDSRGRLEGDWPEVWTPFILDRSAGWLEQLRAHLPRIRRSISGSRDVLSDPLGDQDAWLFLTQDSGRLLEAGWQVLLPGWWEAARKKKPKLRAKVKPEEGSDRGQSFFGLDSIIHFDWRIAIGDTDLSEEEFADLVARNERLVRFRGEWVPLDPALLEQIRRAMGGVDQEQGLSFQDILHLHLLHNEQREYRNQKRKEGQEDQEEEQPQSSENIRLEVELNEHLNRVIAQLGGRQGGAPSLPVPAGLHAELRSYQKEGFAWLGFLRRFGLGACLADDMGLGKTIQFITYLLHLKEHEQRLPGQAPALLVCPTSVLGNWQKEISRFAPSINVSLHYGARRLSGEEFQAQTEQVDIIITSYATATLDQEMLQSYTWASICLDEAQNIKNAQTKQSMAVRSFPAKHRIALTGYLGSARAFQTRFISAIEKDKDEQRMQDLQQLVKPFMLRRKKKDPNIQLDLPDKNEMKTYIHLTGEQSALYDQSVQELMDKMKELEGIKRKGAILSALTQLKQLCDHPLLLTKEALPEMISSEGSVTAYDVYSPQDMAMLISRSAKLERLMELVRELRDEGERCLIFTQYIGMGQMLQQVLRQELQEPVLYLHGGTSKTARDRMIDEFQSRTLPATEQPSVFILSIKAGGVGLNLTAANHVFHFDRWWNPAVENQATDRAYRMGQTKDVQVHKFISLGTLEERIDEMLESKQQLSDNIITSSENWITELSTDELQDLFTRRRDWSS
;
A
#
# COMPACT_ATOMS: atom_id res chain seq x y z
N MET A 1 -8.64 63.08 -1.36
CA MET A 1 -7.26 63.58 -1.46
C MET A 1 -7.26 64.75 -2.43
N ASP A 2 -6.52 65.81 -2.12
CA ASP A 2 -6.26 66.90 -3.08
C ASP A 2 -5.28 66.40 -4.18
N ALA A 3 -5.33 66.99 -5.37
CA ALA A 3 -4.56 66.58 -6.54
C ALA A 3 -3.05 66.67 -6.30
N GLN A 4 -2.59 67.60 -5.45
CA GLN A 4 -1.18 67.68 -5.04
C GLN A 4 -0.76 66.54 -4.10
N SER A 5 -1.63 66.10 -3.19
CA SER A 5 -1.35 65.01 -2.24
C SER A 5 -1.23 63.66 -2.95
N TRP A 6 -2.04 63.44 -3.99
CA TRP A 6 -2.02 62.23 -4.82
C TRP A 6 -0.74 62.13 -5.67
N LEU A 7 -0.26 63.25 -6.22
CA LEU A 7 0.99 63.29 -7.02
C LEU A 7 2.26 62.98 -6.19
N VAL A 8 2.22 63.26 -4.89
CA VAL A 8 3.31 62.94 -3.95
C VAL A 8 3.25 61.47 -3.52
N SER A 9 2.07 60.90 -3.30
CA SER A 9 1.93 59.49 -2.89
C SER A 9 2.31 58.48 -3.97
N ILE A 10 2.17 58.83 -5.26
CA ILE A 10 2.63 58.02 -6.40
C ILE A 10 4.09 58.28 -6.81
N GLY A 11 4.82 59.13 -6.08
CA GLY A 11 6.26 59.39 -6.30
C GLY A 11 6.61 60.35 -7.44
N TRP A 12 5.64 61.07 -8.01
CA TRP A 12 5.86 61.96 -9.17
C TRP A 12 6.31 63.39 -8.78
N LYS A 13 6.11 63.79 -7.52
CA LYS A 13 6.73 64.98 -6.90
C LYS A 13 7.54 64.57 -5.68
N ALA A 14 8.74 65.13 -5.54
CA ALA A 14 9.59 64.91 -4.37
C ALA A 14 8.89 65.43 -3.10
N ASP A 15 8.71 64.54 -2.12
CA ASP A 15 8.10 64.89 -0.85
C ASP A 15 9.09 65.70 0.02
N ALA A 16 8.96 67.02 -0.01
CA ALA A 16 9.82 67.96 0.72
C ALA A 16 9.57 68.02 2.24
N ALA A 17 8.55 67.34 2.78
CA ALA A 17 8.31 67.36 4.21
C ALA A 17 9.35 66.50 4.95
N PRO A 18 9.98 67.00 6.04
CA PRO A 18 11.03 66.30 6.76
C PRO A 18 10.52 65.15 7.67
N PHE A 19 9.20 64.94 7.75
CA PHE A 19 8.57 63.94 8.62
C PHE A 19 7.52 63.09 7.89
N ARG A 20 7.11 61.99 8.54
CA ARG A 20 6.01 61.11 8.16
C ARG A 20 5.04 60.92 9.34
N PRO A 21 3.72 61.12 9.16
CA PRO A 21 2.75 60.83 10.20
C PRO A 21 2.52 59.33 10.31
N LEU A 22 2.53 58.81 11.53
CA LEU A 22 2.23 57.41 11.80
C LEU A 22 1.42 57.25 13.08
N LEU A 23 0.62 56.18 13.14
CA LEU A 23 -0.12 55.78 14.32
C LEU A 23 0.63 54.70 15.08
N GLN A 24 0.91 54.95 16.34
CA GLN A 24 1.54 54.00 17.25
C GLN A 24 0.49 53.43 18.21
N LEU A 25 0.41 52.10 18.30
CA LEU A 25 -0.33 51.43 19.37
C LEU A 25 0.60 51.24 20.57
N LEU A 26 0.21 51.80 21.71
CA LEU A 26 0.92 51.65 22.98
C LEU A 26 0.31 50.51 23.79
N GLU A 27 1.19 49.68 24.31
CA GLU A 27 0.86 48.57 25.20
C GLU A 27 0.51 49.09 26.61
N PRO A 28 -0.37 48.39 27.35
CA PRO A 28 -0.63 48.72 28.74
C PRO A 28 0.58 48.39 29.62
N GLU A 29 1.02 49.38 30.42
CA GLU A 29 2.12 49.26 31.39
C GLU A 29 1.58 49.20 32.82
N GLU A 30 2.42 48.86 33.82
CA GLU A 30 1.99 48.71 35.23
C GLU A 30 1.33 49.98 35.80
N ASP A 31 1.73 51.16 35.30
CA ASP A 31 1.17 52.45 35.72
C ASP A 31 -0.05 52.91 34.87
N GLU A 32 -0.28 52.31 33.69
CA GLU A 32 -1.40 52.63 32.79
C GLU A 32 -2.01 51.35 32.18
N PRO A 33 -3.07 50.78 32.76
CA PRO A 33 -3.55 49.43 32.43
C PRO A 33 -4.40 49.35 31.14
N ALA A 34 -4.30 50.32 30.23
CA ALA A 34 -5.13 50.37 29.03
C ALA A 34 -4.31 50.61 27.76
N TRP A 35 -4.69 49.92 26.67
CA TRP A 35 -4.14 50.16 25.34
C TRP A 35 -4.46 51.59 24.89
N ARG A 36 -3.56 52.26 24.16
CA ARG A 36 -3.81 53.62 23.65
C ARG A 36 -3.23 53.81 22.26
N LEU A 37 -3.87 54.65 21.45
CA LEU A 37 -3.33 55.08 20.18
C LEU A 37 -2.67 56.44 20.33
N ARG A 38 -1.51 56.60 19.70
CA ARG A 38 -0.78 57.86 19.69
C ARG A 38 -0.40 58.23 18.27
N LEU A 39 -0.67 59.46 17.88
CA LEU A 39 -0.14 60.02 16.64
C LEU A 39 1.28 60.50 16.88
N VAL A 40 2.22 60.05 16.05
CA VAL A 40 3.62 60.48 16.13
C VAL A 40 4.12 60.88 14.74
N LEU A 41 5.03 61.84 14.70
CA LEU A 41 5.72 62.28 13.49
C LEU A 41 7.13 61.70 13.51
N GLN A 42 7.43 60.82 12.56
CA GLN A 42 8.76 60.23 12.39
C GLN A 42 9.61 61.05 11.44
N ASN A 43 10.85 61.36 11.83
CA ASN A 43 11.80 62.03 10.95
C ASN A 43 12.22 61.11 9.78
N LYS A 44 12.25 61.65 8.55
CA LYS A 44 12.66 60.87 7.36
C LYS A 44 14.16 60.58 7.28
N LEU A 45 15.00 61.41 7.91
CA LEU A 45 16.46 61.25 7.91
C LEU A 45 16.94 60.34 9.04
N ASP A 46 16.18 60.25 10.14
CA ASP A 46 16.46 59.39 11.28
C ASP A 46 15.17 58.75 11.80
N ALA A 47 14.98 57.47 11.47
CA ALA A 47 13.79 56.71 11.83
C ALA A 47 13.62 56.51 13.35
N ALA A 48 14.66 56.75 14.16
CA ALA A 48 14.60 56.61 15.62
C ALA A 48 13.94 57.83 16.31
N VAL A 49 13.88 58.98 15.63
CA VAL A 49 13.30 60.21 16.20
C VAL A 49 11.79 60.21 15.95
N LEU A 50 11.03 59.90 17.01
CA LEU A 50 9.56 59.93 17.04
C LEU A 50 9.09 61.11 17.88
N VAL A 51 8.38 62.07 17.25
CA VAL A 51 7.83 63.24 17.95
C VAL A 51 6.34 63.00 18.21
N PRO A 52 5.90 62.87 19.48
CA PRO A 52 4.49 62.67 19.79
C PRO A 52 3.69 63.95 19.58
N VAL A 53 2.52 63.83 18.96
CA VAL A 53 1.64 64.96 18.66
C VAL A 53 0.21 64.64 19.05
N ARG A 54 -0.48 65.60 19.66
CA ARG A 54 -1.89 65.51 20.05
C ARG A 54 -2.76 66.12 18.97
N LEU A 55 -3.87 65.46 18.65
CA LEU A 55 -4.83 65.95 17.66
C LEU A 55 -6.13 66.34 18.37
N ASP A 56 -6.47 67.62 18.36
CA ASP A 56 -7.69 68.12 18.99
C ASP A 56 -8.95 67.82 18.14
N SER A 57 -10.13 67.97 18.75
CA SER A 57 -11.42 67.75 18.09
C SER A 57 -11.74 68.71 16.92
N ARG A 58 -10.94 69.77 16.73
CA ARG A 58 -11.02 70.75 15.64
C ARG A 58 -9.96 70.49 14.55
N GLY A 59 -9.16 69.43 14.68
CA GLY A 59 -8.11 69.06 13.73
C GLY A 59 -6.82 69.84 13.87
N ARG A 60 -6.60 70.54 15.00
CA ARG A 60 -5.34 71.23 15.31
C ARG A 60 -4.40 70.28 16.03
N LEU A 61 -3.12 70.39 15.68
CA LEU A 61 -2.06 69.60 16.29
C LEU A 61 -1.38 70.41 17.41
N GLU A 62 -1.12 69.76 18.54
CA GLU A 62 -0.36 70.31 19.67
C GLU A 62 0.80 69.35 20.01
N GLY A 63 2.03 69.86 20.13
CA GLY A 63 3.22 69.06 20.41
C GLY A 63 4.51 69.85 20.27
N ASP A 64 5.61 69.27 20.77
CA ASP A 64 6.94 69.89 20.71
C ASP A 64 7.73 69.30 19.53
N TRP A 65 7.64 69.94 18.36
CA TRP A 65 8.37 69.57 17.15
C TRP A 65 9.38 70.65 16.74
N PRO A 66 10.41 70.32 15.94
CA PRO A 66 11.36 71.30 15.44
C PRO A 66 10.67 72.43 14.67
N GLU A 67 11.04 73.69 14.91
CA GLU A 67 10.38 74.87 14.29
C GLU A 67 10.33 74.80 12.75
N VAL A 68 11.33 74.14 12.14
CA VAL A 68 11.44 73.90 10.69
C VAL A 68 10.25 73.07 10.14
N TRP A 69 9.58 72.26 10.98
CA TRP A 69 8.47 71.41 10.58
C TRP A 69 7.13 72.15 10.58
N THR A 70 7.01 73.24 11.32
CA THR A 70 5.75 74.00 11.52
C THR A 70 5.03 74.37 10.22
N PRO A 71 5.71 74.89 9.16
CA PRO A 71 5.03 75.23 7.91
C PRO A 71 4.47 74.00 7.18
N PHE A 72 5.18 72.86 7.25
CA PHE A 72 4.77 71.62 6.61
C PHE A 72 3.66 70.89 7.39
N ILE A 73 3.66 71.02 8.73
CA ILE A 73 2.62 70.46 9.59
C ILE A 73 1.29 71.17 9.32
N LEU A 74 1.27 72.50 9.30
CA LEU A 74 0.05 73.28 9.07
C LEU A 74 -0.58 73.04 7.68
N ASP A 75 0.23 72.80 6.66
CA ASP A 75 -0.22 72.47 5.30
C ASP A 75 -0.78 71.03 5.21
N ARG A 76 -0.11 70.07 5.85
CA ARG A 76 -0.46 68.64 5.72
C ARG A 76 -1.49 68.14 6.71
N SER A 77 -1.60 68.75 7.89
CA SER A 77 -2.52 68.31 8.92
C SER A 77 -3.99 68.57 8.56
N ALA A 78 -4.23 69.45 7.58
CA ALA A 78 -5.54 69.72 7.03
C ALA A 78 -6.17 68.42 6.48
N GLY A 79 -7.20 67.92 7.18
CA GLY A 79 -7.93 66.71 6.80
C GLY A 79 -7.44 65.40 7.42
N TRP A 80 -6.37 65.38 8.22
CA TRP A 80 -5.94 64.16 8.93
C TRP A 80 -7.04 63.61 9.85
N LEU A 81 -7.73 64.49 10.58
CA LEU A 81 -8.86 64.10 11.43
C LEU A 81 -10.01 63.46 10.63
N GLU A 82 -10.31 63.97 9.43
CA GLU A 82 -11.36 63.42 8.57
C GLU A 82 -10.98 62.06 7.97
N GLN A 83 -9.73 61.91 7.54
CA GLN A 83 -9.19 60.64 7.04
C GLN A 83 -9.18 59.58 8.15
N LEU A 84 -8.70 59.93 9.34
CA LEU A 84 -8.72 59.03 10.50
C LEU A 84 -10.15 58.65 10.88
N ARG A 85 -11.12 59.60 10.87
CA ARG A 85 -12.55 59.29 11.09
C ARG A 85 -13.18 58.43 9.99
N ALA A 86 -12.64 58.45 8.77
CA ALA A 86 -13.14 57.62 7.67
C ALA A 86 -12.69 56.17 7.81
N HIS A 87 -11.45 55.94 8.25
CA HIS A 87 -10.84 54.60 8.31
C HIS A 87 -10.89 53.96 9.71
N LEU A 88 -11.06 54.76 10.78
CA LEU A 88 -11.27 54.30 12.15
C LEU A 88 -12.68 54.69 12.62
N PRO A 89 -13.67 53.78 12.57
CA PRO A 89 -15.05 54.04 12.96
C PRO A 89 -15.21 54.55 14.41
N ARG A 90 -14.21 54.28 15.28
CA ARG A 90 -14.21 54.67 16.70
C ARG A 90 -13.95 56.15 16.95
N ILE A 91 -13.11 56.78 16.12
CA ILE A 91 -12.82 58.23 16.22
C ILE A 91 -14.09 59.06 15.92
N ARG A 92 -15.10 58.47 15.28
CA ARG A 92 -16.44 59.08 15.11
C ARG A 92 -17.26 59.15 16.40
N ARG A 93 -16.96 58.32 17.40
CA ARG A 93 -17.71 58.21 18.67
C ARG A 93 -17.08 59.00 19.83
N SER A 94 -15.84 59.49 19.69
CA SER A 94 -15.18 60.29 20.73
C SER A 94 -15.85 61.66 20.88
N ILE A 95 -16.01 62.08 22.13
CA ILE A 95 -16.86 63.20 22.55
C ILE A 95 -16.23 64.55 22.13
N SER A 96 -17.07 65.46 21.61
CA SER A 96 -16.73 66.85 21.33
C SER A 96 -16.23 67.56 22.60
N GLY A 97 -14.91 67.59 22.82
CA GLY A 97 -14.30 68.26 23.97
C GLY A 97 -12.93 67.75 24.42
N SER A 98 -12.46 66.58 23.96
CA SER A 98 -11.13 66.08 24.33
C SER A 98 -10.00 66.95 23.74
N ARG A 99 -8.95 67.17 24.54
CA ARG A 99 -7.68 67.78 24.09
C ARG A 99 -6.90 66.87 23.13
N ASP A 100 -7.18 65.57 23.15
CA ASP A 100 -6.61 64.59 22.22
C ASP A 100 -7.67 63.53 21.87
N VAL A 101 -8.00 63.40 20.60
CA VAL A 101 -9.05 62.49 20.11
C VAL A 101 -8.59 61.03 20.12
N LEU A 102 -7.28 60.77 20.23
CA LEU A 102 -6.69 59.44 20.19
C LEU A 102 -6.34 58.89 21.58
N SER A 103 -6.42 59.71 22.64
CA SER A 103 -6.00 59.33 23.99
C SER A 103 -6.99 58.46 24.77
N ASP A 104 -8.17 58.18 24.20
CA ASP A 104 -9.19 57.35 24.86
C ASP A 104 -8.66 55.92 25.08
N PRO A 105 -8.81 55.33 26.29
CA PRO A 105 -8.34 53.99 26.57
C PRO A 105 -9.06 52.94 25.72
N LEU A 106 -8.30 52.03 25.13
CA LEU A 106 -8.77 50.89 24.32
C LEU A 106 -8.82 49.63 25.21
N GLY A 107 -9.94 48.91 25.14
CA GLY A 107 -10.04 47.57 25.71
C GLY A 107 -9.34 46.50 24.83
N ASP A 108 -9.22 45.27 25.33
CA ASP A 108 -8.49 44.21 24.64
C ASP A 108 -9.13 43.79 23.31
N GLN A 109 -10.47 43.72 23.27
CA GLN A 109 -11.22 43.48 22.03
C GLN A 109 -10.96 44.58 20.99
N ASP A 110 -10.73 45.79 21.48
CA ASP A 110 -10.58 46.98 20.69
C ASP A 110 -9.17 47.09 20.10
N ALA A 111 -8.15 46.76 20.90
CA ALA A 111 -6.77 46.57 20.44
C ALA A 111 -6.65 45.41 19.45
N TRP A 112 -7.35 44.29 19.68
CA TRP A 112 -7.39 43.16 18.75
C TRP A 112 -7.92 43.54 17.36
N LEU A 113 -9.04 44.27 17.30
CA LEU A 113 -9.61 44.76 16.04
C LEU A 113 -8.64 45.71 15.32
N PHE A 114 -7.91 46.54 16.07
CA PHE A 114 -6.88 47.40 15.50
C PHE A 114 -5.72 46.60 14.90
N LEU A 115 -5.21 45.62 15.63
CA LEU A 115 -4.09 44.76 15.21
C LEU A 115 -4.43 43.90 13.99
N THR A 116 -5.68 43.40 13.89
CA THR A 116 -6.11 42.46 12.85
C THR A 116 -6.75 43.12 11.61
N GLN A 117 -7.52 44.19 11.77
CA GLN A 117 -8.33 44.77 10.68
C GLN A 117 -8.01 46.23 10.41
N ASP A 118 -7.95 47.08 11.43
CA ASP A 118 -7.83 48.53 11.20
C ASP A 118 -6.42 48.93 10.75
N SER A 119 -5.37 48.24 11.22
CA SER A 119 -3.98 48.45 10.79
C SER A 119 -3.82 48.26 9.28
N GLY A 120 -4.43 47.22 8.70
CA GLY A 120 -4.42 46.95 7.26
C GLY A 120 -5.15 48.04 6.46
N ARG A 121 -6.34 48.45 6.91
CA ARG A 121 -7.11 49.53 6.27
C ARG A 121 -6.38 50.88 6.29
N LEU A 122 -5.65 51.17 7.37
CA LEU A 122 -4.83 52.37 7.50
C LEU A 122 -3.65 52.34 6.54
N LEU A 123 -2.96 51.19 6.41
CA LEU A 123 -1.87 51.01 5.45
C LEU A 123 -2.34 51.19 4.00
N GLU A 124 -3.50 50.62 3.64
CA GLU A 124 -4.13 50.80 2.32
C GLU A 124 -4.51 52.26 2.04
N ALA A 125 -4.90 53.00 3.08
CA ALA A 125 -5.20 54.43 3.02
C ALA A 125 -3.95 55.33 2.99
N GLY A 126 -2.74 54.74 3.02
CA GLY A 126 -1.47 55.46 2.98
C GLY A 126 -0.93 55.93 4.33
N TRP A 127 -1.54 55.49 5.45
CA TRP A 127 -1.04 55.75 6.80
C TRP A 127 -0.03 54.69 7.22
N GLN A 128 1.07 55.10 7.83
CA GLN A 128 1.98 54.14 8.48
C GLN A 128 1.49 53.83 9.89
N VAL A 129 1.62 52.57 10.29
CA VAL A 129 1.21 52.08 11.61
C VAL A 129 2.41 51.38 12.25
N LEU A 130 2.76 51.79 13.47
CA LEU A 130 3.79 51.16 14.28
C LEU A 130 3.11 50.23 15.28
N LEU A 131 3.24 48.93 15.02
CA LEU A 131 2.71 47.87 15.87
C LEU A 131 3.79 47.40 16.85
N PRO A 132 3.39 46.83 17.99
CA PRO A 132 4.31 46.17 18.91
C PRO A 132 5.17 45.10 18.25
N GLY A 133 6.45 45.03 18.61
CA GLY A 133 7.40 44.06 18.03
C GLY A 133 7.03 42.60 18.28
N TRP A 134 6.24 42.29 19.32
CA TRP A 134 5.75 40.94 19.60
C TRP A 134 4.64 40.49 18.63
N TRP A 135 3.90 41.41 18.01
CA TRP A 135 2.73 41.08 17.18
C TRP A 135 3.12 40.25 15.95
N GLU A 136 4.22 40.61 15.28
CA GLU A 136 4.71 39.86 14.12
C GLU A 136 5.22 38.46 14.49
N ALA A 137 5.88 38.34 15.66
CA ALA A 137 6.33 37.05 16.18
C ALA A 137 5.14 36.17 16.58
N ALA A 138 4.12 36.77 17.20
CA ALA A 138 2.93 36.08 17.68
C ALA A 138 2.03 35.60 16.54
N ARG A 139 1.88 36.37 15.46
CA ARG A 139 1.14 35.97 14.24
C ARG A 139 1.72 34.73 13.56
N LYS A 140 3.03 34.47 13.72
CA LYS A 140 3.71 33.28 13.19
C LYS A 140 3.60 32.06 14.11
N LYS A 141 3.37 32.26 15.41
CA LYS A 141 3.30 31.19 16.42
C LYS A 141 1.89 30.58 16.48
N LYS A 142 1.59 29.61 15.62
CA LYS A 142 0.34 28.84 15.68
C LYS A 142 0.35 27.83 16.84
N PRO A 143 -0.76 27.66 17.59
CA PRO A 143 -0.85 26.67 18.65
C PRO A 143 -0.73 25.24 18.10
N LYS A 144 -0.08 24.37 18.86
CA LYS A 144 0.08 22.95 18.58
C LYS A 144 -0.46 22.13 19.74
N LEU A 145 -1.08 21.00 19.44
CA LEU A 145 -1.51 20.06 20.46
C LEU A 145 -0.42 19.01 20.65
N ARG A 146 0.14 18.92 21.86
CA ARG A 146 1.13 17.91 22.22
C ARG A 146 0.49 16.83 23.08
N ALA A 147 0.68 15.57 22.70
CA ALA A 147 0.23 14.44 23.49
C ALA A 147 1.46 13.67 23.99
N LYS A 148 1.68 13.64 25.32
CA LYS A 148 2.80 12.91 25.93
C LYS A 148 2.30 11.61 26.54
N VAL A 149 2.93 10.48 26.21
CA VAL A 149 2.56 9.17 26.77
C VAL A 149 2.84 9.14 28.28
N LYS A 150 1.84 8.80 29.11
CA LYS A 150 2.06 8.58 30.54
C LYS A 150 2.86 7.29 30.77
N PRO A 151 3.97 7.31 31.53
CA PRO A 151 4.61 6.09 31.98
C PRO A 151 3.70 5.38 32.99
N GLU A 152 3.37 4.11 32.76
CA GLU A 152 2.69 3.31 33.78
C GLU A 152 3.65 3.07 34.96
N GLU A 153 3.30 3.56 36.15
CA GLU A 153 4.02 3.28 37.38
C GLU A 153 3.85 1.79 37.75
N GLY A 154 4.91 0.99 37.56
CA GLY A 154 4.98 -0.40 38.05
C GLY A 154 5.58 -1.45 37.12
N SER A 155 5.95 -1.13 35.88
CA SER A 155 6.39 -2.12 34.88
C SER A 155 7.91 -2.36 34.80
N ASP A 156 8.60 -2.43 35.95
CA ASP A 156 10.03 -2.80 36.01
C ASP A 156 10.28 -4.31 35.80
N ARG A 157 9.25 -5.05 35.33
CA ARG A 157 9.32 -6.45 34.89
C ARG A 157 8.49 -6.68 33.65
N GLY A 158 9.03 -6.32 32.48
CA GLY A 158 8.83 -7.03 31.21
C GLY A 158 7.39 -7.43 30.81
N GLN A 159 6.36 -6.68 31.20
CA GLN A 159 5.01 -6.90 30.70
C GLN A 159 4.86 -6.17 29.37
N SER A 160 4.95 -6.98 28.32
CA SER A 160 4.69 -6.67 26.93
C SER A 160 3.35 -5.98 26.76
N PHE A 161 3.35 -4.79 26.14
CA PHE A 161 2.17 -4.13 25.59
C PHE A 161 1.44 -5.13 24.67
N PHE A 162 0.33 -5.69 25.15
CA PHE A 162 -0.42 -6.72 24.44
C PHE A 162 -1.30 -6.08 23.35
N GLY A 163 -0.89 -6.23 22.09
CA GLY A 163 -1.75 -6.02 20.91
C GLY A 163 -1.85 -4.58 20.39
N LEU A 164 -2.20 -4.45 19.12
CA LEU A 164 -2.48 -3.18 18.44
C LEU A 164 -3.61 -2.37 19.12
N ASP A 165 -4.51 -3.07 19.81
CA ASP A 165 -5.66 -2.51 20.52
C ASP A 165 -5.32 -2.09 21.97
N SER A 166 -4.04 -2.17 22.37
CA SER A 166 -3.62 -1.64 23.67
C SER A 166 -3.82 -0.14 23.72
N ILE A 167 -4.65 0.27 24.68
CA ILE A 167 -5.00 1.66 24.94
C ILE A 167 -3.81 2.33 25.62
N ILE A 168 -3.26 3.36 25.00
CA ILE A 168 -2.19 4.19 25.59
C ILE A 168 -2.82 5.48 26.11
N HIS A 169 -2.61 5.76 27.40
CA HIS A 169 -3.06 6.99 28.04
C HIS A 169 -2.09 8.14 27.78
N PHE A 170 -2.66 9.30 27.47
CA PHE A 170 -1.92 10.52 27.15
C PHE A 170 -2.14 11.61 28.21
N ASP A 171 -1.10 12.38 28.44
CA ASP A 171 -1.15 13.70 29.06
C ASP A 171 -1.20 14.74 27.92
N TRP A 172 -2.36 15.36 27.73
CA TRP A 172 -2.58 16.37 26.69
C TRP A 172 -2.07 17.73 27.15
N ARG A 173 -1.27 18.39 26.32
CA ARG A 173 -0.72 19.72 26.57
C ARG A 173 -0.87 20.59 25.34
N ILE A 174 -1.12 21.87 25.54
CA ILE A 174 -1.25 22.83 24.44
C ILE A 174 0.03 23.66 24.39
N ALA A 175 0.79 23.53 23.32
CA ALA A 175 2.02 24.29 23.12
C ALA A 175 1.73 25.54 22.28
N ILE A 176 2.05 26.72 22.82
CA ILE A 176 2.01 27.99 22.08
C ILE A 176 3.45 28.50 21.96
N GLY A 177 4.04 28.36 20.78
CA GLY A 177 5.47 28.61 20.58
C GLY A 177 6.32 27.60 21.38
N ASP A 178 7.08 28.09 22.36
CA ASP A 178 7.96 27.29 23.23
C ASP A 178 7.37 27.04 24.63
N THR A 179 6.11 27.46 24.87
CA THR A 179 5.47 27.35 26.17
C THR A 179 4.36 26.31 26.15
N ASP A 180 4.45 25.31 27.04
CA ASP A 180 3.41 24.29 27.24
C ASP A 180 2.40 24.76 28.31
N LEU A 181 1.11 24.68 27.99
CA LEU A 181 -0.03 24.97 28.85
C LEU A 181 -0.74 23.67 29.25
N SER A 182 -1.13 23.56 30.52
CA SER A 182 -2.01 22.47 30.98
C SER A 182 -3.46 22.70 30.54
N GLU A 183 -4.30 21.66 30.62
CA GLU A 183 -5.74 21.77 30.33
C GLU A 183 -6.46 22.74 31.27
N GLU A 184 -6.11 22.74 32.57
CA GLU A 184 -6.68 23.65 33.57
C GLU A 184 -6.30 25.11 33.28
N GLU A 185 -5.02 25.37 32.97
CA GLU A 185 -4.53 26.70 32.60
C GLU A 185 -5.20 27.19 31.31
N PHE A 186 -5.39 26.30 30.33
CA PHE A 186 -6.10 26.62 29.10
C PHE A 186 -7.59 26.89 29.33
N ALA A 187 -8.26 26.10 30.17
CA ALA A 187 -9.67 26.30 30.52
C ALA A 187 -9.88 27.66 31.20
N ASP A 188 -8.97 28.05 32.10
CA ASP A 188 -8.97 29.37 32.73
C ASP A 188 -8.76 30.51 31.72
N LEU A 189 -7.87 30.33 30.74
CA LEU A 189 -7.66 31.30 29.66
C LEU A 189 -8.89 31.47 28.77
N VAL A 190 -9.56 30.36 28.43
CA VAL A 190 -10.80 30.37 27.64
C VAL A 190 -11.94 31.01 28.43
N ALA A 191 -12.02 30.77 29.74
CA ALA A 191 -13.08 31.31 30.61
C ALA A 191 -13.05 32.84 30.71
N ARG A 192 -11.86 33.46 30.62
CA ARG A 192 -11.69 34.93 30.65
C ARG A 192 -12.16 35.61 29.36
N ASN A 193 -12.32 34.87 28.26
CA ASN A 193 -12.78 35.37 26.95
C ASN A 193 -11.97 36.58 26.43
N GLU A 194 -10.71 36.68 26.84
CA GLU A 194 -9.77 37.71 26.44
C GLU A 194 -9.07 37.28 25.14
N ARG A 195 -9.04 38.16 24.13
CA ARG A 195 -8.43 37.85 22.81
C ARG A 195 -6.92 38.07 22.78
N LEU A 196 -6.43 38.86 23.72
CA LEU A 196 -5.03 39.16 23.94
C LEU A 196 -4.77 38.89 25.41
N VAL A 197 -3.94 37.90 25.72
CA VAL A 197 -3.59 37.58 27.10
C VAL A 197 -2.10 37.74 27.30
N ARG A 198 -1.73 38.39 28.40
CA ARG A 198 -0.34 38.48 28.84
C ARG A 198 0.01 37.24 29.66
N PHE A 199 0.75 36.32 29.07
CA PHE A 199 1.18 35.07 29.71
C PHE A 199 2.70 35.05 29.87
N ARG A 200 3.18 34.92 31.12
CA ARG A 200 4.61 34.88 31.50
C ARG A 200 5.46 36.03 30.90
N GLY A 201 4.86 37.20 30.73
CA GLY A 201 5.52 38.39 30.20
C GLY A 201 5.39 38.59 28.69
N GLU A 202 4.83 37.64 27.93
CA GLU A 202 4.57 37.76 26.50
C GLU A 202 3.07 37.91 26.19
N TRP A 203 2.71 38.67 25.16
CA TRP A 203 1.35 38.77 24.64
C TRP A 203 1.05 37.64 23.66
N VAL A 204 -0.01 36.89 23.93
CA VAL A 204 -0.45 35.77 23.09
C VAL A 204 -1.83 36.09 22.47
N PRO A 205 -1.94 36.08 21.13
CA PRO A 205 -3.20 36.22 20.43
C PRO A 205 -3.97 34.91 20.47
N LEU A 206 -5.23 34.96 20.90
CA LEU A 206 -6.12 33.79 20.97
C LEU A 206 -7.33 34.01 20.05
N ASP A 207 -7.43 33.20 18.99
CA ASP A 207 -8.58 33.20 18.09
C ASP A 207 -9.70 32.29 18.66
N PRO A 208 -10.90 32.83 18.93
CA PRO A 208 -12.04 32.05 19.43
C PRO A 208 -12.41 30.85 18.55
N ALA A 209 -12.26 30.95 17.22
CA ALA A 209 -12.57 29.86 16.31
C ALA A 209 -11.60 28.69 16.48
N LEU A 210 -10.32 28.99 16.72
CA LEU A 210 -9.28 28.00 16.94
C LEU A 210 -9.39 27.34 18.31
N LEU A 211 -9.79 28.09 19.35
CA LEU A 211 -10.06 27.55 20.69
C LEU A 211 -11.22 26.54 20.67
N GLU A 212 -12.31 26.85 19.97
CA GLU A 212 -13.44 25.93 19.74
C GLU A 212 -12.99 24.65 19.02
N GLN A 213 -12.12 24.76 18.01
CA GLN A 213 -11.59 23.59 17.31
C GLN A 213 -10.69 22.75 18.21
N ILE A 214 -9.81 23.36 19.01
CA ILE A 214 -8.95 22.64 19.97
C ILE A 214 -9.80 21.93 21.01
N ARG A 215 -10.84 22.60 21.53
CA ARG A 215 -11.79 22.00 22.47
C ARG A 215 -12.55 20.81 21.84
N ARG A 216 -12.96 20.88 20.57
CA ARG A 216 -13.58 19.75 19.87
C ARG A 216 -12.60 18.62 19.59
N ALA A 217 -11.34 18.93 19.26
CA ALA A 217 -10.30 17.93 19.07
C ALA A 217 -9.97 17.19 20.37
N MET A 218 -9.93 17.90 21.51
CA MET A 218 -9.77 17.29 22.84
C MET A 218 -11.03 16.56 23.30
N GLY A 219 -12.23 17.07 23.01
CA GLY A 219 -13.50 16.44 23.38
C GLY A 219 -13.90 15.25 22.50
N GLY A 220 -13.28 15.07 21.33
CA GLY A 220 -13.48 13.91 20.45
C GLY A 220 -12.62 12.70 20.80
N VAL A 221 -11.69 12.84 21.75
CA VAL A 221 -10.82 11.77 22.24
C VAL A 221 -11.12 11.57 23.71
N ASP A 222 -11.94 10.58 24.05
CA ASP A 222 -12.27 10.26 25.44
C ASP A 222 -10.97 9.99 26.22
N GLN A 223 -10.68 10.83 27.22
CA GLN A 223 -9.47 10.72 28.06
C GLN A 223 -9.42 9.37 28.82
N GLU A 224 -10.58 8.73 29.04
CA GLU A 224 -10.71 7.41 29.65
C GLU A 224 -10.43 6.25 28.67
N GLN A 225 -10.55 6.46 27.35
CA GLN A 225 -10.41 5.39 26.34
C GLN A 225 -9.03 5.34 25.66
N GLY A 226 -8.19 6.37 25.83
CA GLY A 226 -6.85 6.50 25.23
C GLY A 226 -6.79 6.29 23.70
N LEU A 227 -5.59 6.20 23.13
CA LEU A 227 -5.42 5.92 21.68
C LEU A 227 -4.80 4.54 21.49
N SER A 228 -5.20 3.83 20.44
CA SER A 228 -4.60 2.54 20.08
C SER A 228 -3.16 2.74 19.59
N PHE A 229 -2.30 1.74 19.78
CA PHE A 229 -0.94 1.77 19.22
C PHE A 229 -0.94 1.92 17.68
N GLN A 230 -1.98 1.43 17.00
CA GLN A 230 -2.17 1.61 15.57
C GLN A 230 -2.37 3.08 15.17
N ASP A 231 -3.19 3.81 15.93
CA ASP A 231 -3.45 5.23 15.66
C ASP A 231 -2.21 6.07 15.90
N ILE A 232 -1.40 5.70 16.90
CA ILE A 232 -0.13 6.34 17.23
C ILE A 232 0.91 6.14 16.13
N LEU A 233 1.09 4.90 15.66
CA LEU A 233 1.96 4.58 14.53
C LEU A 233 1.56 5.37 13.28
N HIS A 234 0.26 5.44 13.01
CA HIS A 234 -0.28 6.17 11.88
C HIS A 234 -0.03 7.69 11.98
N LEU A 235 -0.25 8.30 13.16
CA LEU A 235 0.02 9.71 13.40
C LEU A 235 1.53 10.03 13.30
N HIS A 236 2.39 9.15 13.83
CA HIS A 236 3.83 9.38 13.84
C HIS A 236 4.46 9.23 12.44
N LEU A 237 4.07 8.21 11.67
CA LEU A 237 4.57 7.99 10.32
C LEU A 237 4.21 9.16 9.38
N LEU A 238 2.97 9.66 9.44
CA LEU A 238 2.53 10.81 8.64
C LEU A 238 3.20 12.13 9.05
N HIS A 239 3.60 12.28 10.32
CA HIS A 239 4.21 13.51 10.81
C HIS A 239 5.68 13.67 10.36
N ASN A 240 6.41 12.57 10.21
CA ASN A 240 7.81 12.60 9.78
C ASN A 240 7.97 13.11 8.33
N GLU A 241 7.00 12.88 7.45
CA GLU A 241 7.03 13.41 6.08
C GLU A 241 6.98 14.94 6.01
N GLN A 242 6.14 15.61 6.82
CA GLN A 242 6.06 17.06 6.81
C GLN A 242 7.39 17.72 7.23
N ARG A 243 8.18 17.03 8.07
CA ARG A 243 9.51 17.48 8.50
C ARG A 243 10.58 17.18 7.45
N GLU A 244 10.57 15.99 6.85
CA GLU A 244 11.56 15.61 5.83
C GLU A 244 11.38 16.37 4.53
N TYR A 245 10.14 16.58 4.08
CA TYR A 245 9.83 17.37 2.88
C TYR A 245 10.26 18.85 3.03
N ARG A 246 10.00 19.48 4.19
CA ARG A 246 10.49 20.86 4.46
C ARG A 246 12.01 20.93 4.55
N ASN A 247 12.65 19.90 5.11
CA ASN A 247 14.11 19.85 5.19
C ASN A 247 14.77 19.59 3.84
N GLN A 248 14.12 18.86 2.93
CA GLN A 248 14.56 18.66 1.55
C GLN A 248 14.43 19.96 0.73
N LYS A 249 13.28 20.63 0.77
CA LYS A 249 13.09 21.94 0.11
C LYS A 249 14.08 23.00 0.61
N ARG A 250 14.36 23.04 1.92
CA ARG A 250 15.39 23.92 2.50
C ARG A 250 16.81 23.60 2.04
N LYS A 251 17.12 22.34 1.76
CA LYS A 251 18.43 21.92 1.22
C LYS A 251 18.60 22.23 -0.26
N GLU A 252 17.50 22.37 -1.00
CA GLU A 252 17.50 22.70 -2.44
C GLU A 252 17.50 24.22 -2.72
N GLY A 253 17.63 25.07 -1.69
CA GLY A 253 17.86 26.51 -1.86
C GLY A 253 16.65 27.30 -2.39
N GLN A 254 15.46 26.71 -2.39
CA GLN A 254 14.22 27.45 -2.63
C GLN A 254 13.79 28.12 -1.32
N GLU A 255 14.15 29.39 -1.15
CA GLU A 255 13.52 30.25 -0.15
C GLU A 255 12.05 30.46 -0.54
N ASP A 256 11.13 30.01 0.31
CA ASP A 256 9.70 30.11 0.10
C ASP A 256 9.26 31.58 -0.06
N GLN A 257 8.73 31.95 -1.24
CA GLN A 257 7.60 32.87 -1.26
C GLN A 257 6.39 32.05 -0.84
N GLU A 258 5.84 32.34 0.34
CA GLU A 258 4.62 31.73 0.87
C GLU A 258 3.44 32.03 -0.08
N GLU A 259 3.23 31.20 -1.11
CA GLU A 259 1.95 31.17 -1.83
C GLU A 259 0.94 30.40 -0.97
N GLU A 260 0.11 31.17 -0.27
CA GLU A 260 -1.12 30.71 0.38
C GLU A 260 -2.09 30.16 -0.68
N GLN A 261 -2.15 28.83 -0.85
CA GLN A 261 -3.30 28.20 -1.48
C GLN A 261 -4.51 28.31 -0.55
N PRO A 262 -5.66 28.82 -1.03
CA PRO A 262 -6.87 28.91 -0.23
C PRO A 262 -7.67 27.60 -0.27
N GLN A 263 -8.23 27.25 0.89
CA GLN A 263 -9.31 26.28 1.17
C GLN A 263 -8.91 24.81 1.41
N SER A 264 -8.77 24.42 2.67
CA SER A 264 -9.88 23.84 3.47
C SER A 264 -9.35 23.31 4.81
N SER A 265 -9.98 23.75 5.90
CA SER A 265 -9.70 23.39 7.30
C SER A 265 -8.32 23.81 7.83
N GLU A 266 -8.30 24.85 8.67
CA GLU A 266 -7.17 25.16 9.56
C GLU A 266 -6.96 24.00 10.55
N ASN A 267 -6.38 22.89 10.07
CA ASN A 267 -6.18 21.70 10.87
C ASN A 267 -5.11 21.97 11.94
N ILE A 268 -5.49 21.80 13.19
CA ILE A 268 -4.60 21.82 14.35
C ILE A 268 -3.48 20.80 14.14
N ARG A 269 -2.22 21.23 14.34
CA ARG A 269 -1.07 20.31 14.28
C ARG A 269 -0.99 19.52 15.57
N LEU A 270 -1.26 18.23 15.48
CA LEU A 270 -1.13 17.27 16.57
C LEU A 270 0.28 16.66 16.53
N GLU A 271 1.09 16.91 17.56
CA GLU A 271 2.42 16.36 17.78
C GLU A 271 2.34 15.31 18.91
N VAL A 272 2.65 14.06 18.61
CA VAL A 272 2.69 12.99 19.63
C VAL A 272 4.13 12.82 20.10
N GLU A 273 4.40 13.11 21.38
CA GLU A 273 5.68 12.86 22.03
C GLU A 273 5.68 11.44 22.60
N LEU A 274 6.33 10.54 21.86
CA LEU A 274 6.50 9.14 22.26
C LEU A 274 7.61 9.03 23.30
N ASN A 275 7.44 8.10 24.25
CA ASN A 275 8.51 7.73 25.17
C ASN A 275 9.69 7.08 24.41
N GLU A 276 10.87 7.02 25.04
CA GLU A 276 12.07 6.45 24.40
C GLU A 276 11.86 5.00 23.93
N HIS A 277 11.07 4.22 24.66
CA HIS A 277 10.76 2.83 24.31
C HIS A 277 10.01 2.74 22.97
N LEU A 278 8.92 3.50 22.80
CA LEU A 278 8.14 3.51 21.56
C LEU A 278 8.94 4.06 20.38
N ASN A 279 9.77 5.09 20.62
CA ASN A 279 10.69 5.60 19.59
C ASN A 279 11.69 4.51 19.13
N ARG A 280 12.23 3.70 20.04
CA ARG A 280 13.10 2.57 19.66
C ARG A 280 12.36 1.51 18.85
N VAL A 281 11.13 1.16 19.23
CA VAL A 281 10.30 0.18 18.50
C VAL A 281 10.00 0.68 17.08
N ILE A 282 9.60 1.94 16.93
CA ILE A 282 9.34 2.56 15.62
C ILE A 282 10.61 2.67 14.79
N ALA A 283 11.74 3.03 15.39
CA ALA A 283 13.03 3.08 14.71
C ALA A 283 13.48 1.69 14.20
N GLN A 284 13.23 0.63 14.98
CA GLN A 284 13.47 -0.76 14.59
C GLN A 284 12.51 -1.22 13.49
N LEU A 285 11.23 -0.84 13.56
CA LEU A 285 10.22 -1.13 12.52
C LEU A 285 10.51 -0.39 11.20
N GLY A 286 11.04 0.83 11.27
CA GLY A 286 11.36 1.67 10.11
C GLY A 286 12.69 1.34 9.42
N GLY A 287 13.44 0.35 9.93
CA GLY A 287 14.69 -0.14 9.32
C GLY A 287 15.83 0.88 9.28
N ARG A 288 15.74 2.01 9.99
CA ARG A 288 16.74 3.07 9.96
C ARG A 288 17.94 2.81 10.88
N GLN A 289 17.83 1.92 11.87
CA GLN A 289 18.94 1.49 12.72
C GLN A 289 18.79 0.03 13.16
N GLY A 290 19.59 -0.86 12.55
CA GLY A 290 19.68 -2.27 12.91
C GLY A 290 18.48 -3.10 12.45
N GLY A 291 18.73 -4.09 11.59
CA GLY A 291 17.70 -5.06 11.20
C GLY A 291 17.07 -5.76 12.41
N ALA A 292 16.00 -6.53 12.16
CA ALA A 292 15.36 -7.34 13.21
C ALA A 292 16.42 -8.08 14.05
N PRO A 293 16.30 -8.08 15.39
CA PRO A 293 17.32 -8.66 16.26
C PRO A 293 17.60 -10.11 15.85
N SER A 294 18.88 -10.46 15.72
CA SER A 294 19.30 -11.81 15.35
C SER A 294 18.75 -12.82 16.37
N LEU A 295 17.90 -13.74 15.90
CA LEU A 295 17.44 -14.87 16.70
C LEU A 295 18.33 -16.08 16.41
N PRO A 296 18.70 -16.89 17.42
CA PRO A 296 19.40 -18.13 17.19
C PRO A 296 18.49 -19.09 16.40
N VAL A 297 19.09 -19.84 15.48
CA VAL A 297 18.37 -20.88 14.73
C VAL A 297 18.03 -22.03 15.69
N PRO A 298 16.78 -22.50 15.74
CA PRO A 298 16.35 -23.61 16.60
C PRO A 298 17.17 -24.88 16.37
N ALA A 299 17.51 -25.59 17.45
CA ALA A 299 18.32 -26.81 17.39
C ALA A 299 17.59 -27.97 16.68
N GLY A 300 16.25 -27.97 16.73
CA GLY A 300 15.43 -28.98 16.05
C GLY A 300 15.32 -28.84 14.53
N LEU A 301 15.97 -27.85 13.90
CA LEU A 301 15.90 -27.62 12.46
C LEU A 301 16.89 -28.51 11.70
N HIS A 302 16.38 -29.38 10.84
CA HIS A 302 17.16 -30.27 9.98
C HIS A 302 17.46 -29.63 8.61
N ALA A 303 17.99 -28.41 8.63
CA ALA A 303 18.42 -27.68 7.43
C ALA A 303 19.32 -26.50 7.78
N GLU A 304 20.19 -26.12 6.83
CA GLU A 304 20.97 -24.89 6.93
C GLU A 304 20.23 -23.72 6.29
N LEU A 305 19.97 -22.68 7.09
CA LEU A 305 19.34 -21.44 6.61
C LEU A 305 20.37 -20.49 6.01
N ARG A 306 20.00 -19.90 4.86
CA ARG A 306 20.73 -18.77 4.27
C ARG A 306 20.54 -17.49 5.07
N SER A 307 21.42 -16.50 4.90
CA SER A 307 21.40 -15.24 5.66
C SER A 307 20.04 -14.54 5.60
N TYR A 308 19.46 -14.40 4.40
CA TYR A 308 18.13 -13.81 4.26
C TYR A 308 17.03 -14.67 4.92
N GLN A 309 17.12 -16.00 4.90
CA GLN A 309 16.14 -16.86 5.57
C GLN A 309 16.23 -16.68 7.09
N LYS A 310 17.43 -16.46 7.63
CA LYS A 310 17.66 -16.13 9.03
C LYS A 310 16.99 -14.80 9.40
N GLU A 311 17.20 -13.78 8.59
CA GLU A 311 16.56 -12.47 8.77
C GLU A 311 15.03 -12.56 8.72
N GLY A 312 14.48 -13.34 7.79
CA GLY A 312 13.04 -13.42 7.62
C GLY A 312 12.32 -14.14 8.76
N PHE A 313 12.87 -15.23 9.30
CA PHE A 313 12.28 -15.84 10.51
C PHE A 313 12.50 -14.96 11.76
N ALA A 314 13.66 -14.30 11.87
CA ALA A 314 13.94 -13.37 12.96
C ALA A 314 12.97 -12.19 12.96
N TRP A 315 12.63 -11.67 11.77
CA TRP A 315 11.63 -10.64 11.56
C TRP A 315 10.22 -11.09 11.98
N LEU A 316 9.82 -12.33 11.67
CA LEU A 316 8.55 -12.89 12.16
C LEU A 316 8.52 -12.98 13.70
N GLY A 317 9.61 -13.42 14.33
CA GLY A 317 9.74 -13.45 15.78
C GLY A 317 9.72 -12.06 16.41
N PHE A 318 10.33 -11.07 15.74
CA PHE A 318 10.31 -9.67 16.17
C PHE A 318 8.89 -9.10 16.17
N LEU A 319 8.13 -9.23 15.07
CA LEU A 319 6.75 -8.73 14.99
C LEU A 319 5.82 -9.40 16.03
N ARG A 320 6.02 -10.69 16.29
CA ARG A 320 5.29 -11.43 17.32
C ARG A 320 5.43 -10.79 18.71
N ARG A 321 6.63 -10.32 19.09
CA ARG A 321 6.86 -9.70 20.41
C ARG A 321 5.98 -8.49 20.68
N PHE A 322 5.51 -7.83 19.62
CA PHE A 322 4.63 -6.66 19.67
C PHE A 322 3.18 -6.99 19.28
N GLY A 323 2.84 -8.27 19.07
CA GLY A 323 1.51 -8.68 18.61
C GLY A 323 1.14 -8.16 17.20
N LEU A 324 2.14 -7.75 16.42
CA LEU A 324 1.95 -7.20 15.07
C LEU A 324 1.81 -8.32 14.05
N GLY A 325 0.93 -8.14 13.06
CA GLY A 325 0.81 -9.08 11.95
C GLY A 325 1.96 -8.95 10.95
N ALA A 326 2.26 -10.03 10.23
CA ALA A 326 3.37 -10.08 9.29
C ALA A 326 2.92 -10.55 7.90
N CYS A 327 3.42 -9.91 6.84
CA CYS A 327 3.31 -10.37 5.47
C CYS A 327 4.69 -10.75 4.90
N LEU A 328 4.95 -12.04 4.78
CA LEU A 328 6.18 -12.57 4.16
C LEU A 328 5.90 -12.83 2.67
N ALA A 329 6.33 -11.90 1.82
CA ALA A 329 6.02 -11.84 0.40
C ALA A 329 7.24 -12.10 -0.51
N ASP A 330 8.25 -12.83 -0.02
CA ASP A 330 9.38 -13.29 -0.82
C ASP A 330 8.95 -13.98 -2.12
N ASP A 331 9.73 -13.82 -3.18
CA ASP A 331 9.55 -14.53 -4.45
C ASP A 331 9.43 -16.06 -4.24
N MET A 332 8.64 -16.71 -5.10
CA MET A 332 8.41 -18.13 -4.96
C MET A 332 9.72 -18.90 -5.14
N GLY A 333 10.02 -19.81 -4.21
CA GLY A 333 11.27 -20.58 -4.24
C GLY A 333 12.38 -20.03 -3.36
N LEU A 334 12.23 -18.86 -2.73
CA LEU A 334 13.18 -18.37 -1.72
C LEU A 334 13.07 -19.08 -0.36
N GLY A 335 12.06 -19.94 -0.18
CA GLY A 335 11.88 -20.74 1.04
C GLY A 335 11.06 -20.01 2.11
N LYS A 336 9.88 -19.50 1.77
CA LYS A 336 8.91 -19.00 2.78
C LYS A 336 8.49 -20.10 3.76
N THR A 337 8.30 -21.31 3.26
CA THR A 337 7.94 -22.48 4.05
C THR A 337 8.97 -22.80 5.12
N ILE A 338 10.26 -22.89 4.76
CA ILE A 338 11.32 -23.18 5.73
C ILE A 338 11.49 -22.07 6.77
N GLN A 339 11.29 -20.80 6.39
CA GLN A 339 11.29 -19.68 7.33
C GLN A 339 10.14 -19.79 8.34
N PHE A 340 8.94 -20.15 7.88
CA PHE A 340 7.80 -20.37 8.78
C PHE A 340 7.98 -21.61 9.68
N ILE A 341 8.52 -22.71 9.16
CA ILE A 341 8.86 -23.90 9.95
C ILE A 341 9.88 -23.56 11.04
N THR A 342 10.90 -22.77 10.71
CA THR A 342 11.90 -22.28 11.67
C THR A 342 11.24 -21.43 12.74
N TYR A 343 10.32 -20.54 12.36
CA TYR A 343 9.52 -19.76 13.32
C TYR A 343 8.70 -20.66 14.27
N LEU A 344 8.05 -21.71 13.77
CA LEU A 344 7.30 -22.66 14.62
C LEU A 344 8.20 -23.40 15.60
N LEU A 345 9.38 -23.86 15.15
CA LEU A 345 10.37 -24.50 16.03
C LEU A 345 10.83 -23.54 17.13
N HIS A 346 11.10 -22.27 16.78
CA HIS A 346 11.47 -21.25 17.74
C HIS A 346 10.39 -21.06 18.82
N LEU A 347 9.11 -21.04 18.43
CA LEU A 347 8.00 -20.99 19.39
C LEU A 347 7.99 -22.21 20.30
N LYS A 348 8.18 -23.40 19.76
CA LYS A 348 8.17 -24.65 20.53
C LYS A 348 9.30 -24.71 21.57
N GLU A 349 10.48 -24.18 21.24
CA GLU A 349 11.64 -24.18 22.13
C GLU A 349 11.58 -23.09 23.21
N HIS A 350 10.98 -21.92 22.91
CA HIS A 350 11.03 -20.74 23.78
C HIS A 350 9.72 -20.35 24.46
N GLU A 351 8.56 -20.80 23.96
CA GLU A 351 7.26 -20.51 24.57
C GLU A 351 6.63 -21.77 25.17
N GLN A 352 6.34 -21.74 26.48
CA GLN A 352 5.55 -22.79 27.11
C GLN A 352 4.06 -22.59 26.75
N ARG A 353 3.48 -23.58 26.05
CA ARG A 353 2.04 -23.60 25.76
C ARG A 353 1.28 -23.81 27.06
N LEU A 354 0.48 -22.82 27.46
CA LEU A 354 -0.41 -22.95 28.62
C LEU A 354 -1.54 -23.96 28.32
N PRO A 355 -2.03 -24.71 29.33
CA PRO A 355 -3.19 -25.59 29.16
C PRO A 355 -4.40 -24.83 28.59
N GLY A 356 -5.05 -25.39 27.56
CA GLY A 356 -6.18 -24.76 26.87
C GLY A 356 -5.82 -23.74 25.77
N GLN A 357 -4.53 -23.48 25.50
CA GLN A 357 -4.14 -22.70 24.32
C GLN A 357 -4.05 -23.56 23.07
N ALA A 358 -4.72 -23.12 22.01
CA ALA A 358 -4.69 -23.80 20.73
C ALA A 358 -3.31 -23.66 20.04
N PRO A 359 -2.92 -24.65 19.21
CA PRO A 359 -1.63 -24.68 18.51
C PRO A 359 -1.56 -23.63 17.39
N ALA A 360 -0.57 -23.74 16.49
CA ALA A 360 -0.60 -22.97 15.25
C ALA A 360 -1.65 -23.53 14.28
N LEU A 361 -2.30 -22.66 13.51
CA LEU A 361 -3.19 -23.03 12.41
C LEU A 361 -2.59 -22.57 11.08
N LEU A 362 -2.42 -23.50 10.15
CA LEU A 362 -2.04 -23.21 8.77
C LEU A 362 -3.23 -23.42 7.85
N VAL A 363 -3.64 -22.35 7.17
CA VAL A 363 -4.68 -22.38 6.14
C VAL A 363 -4.02 -22.23 4.78
N CYS A 364 -4.18 -23.23 3.92
CA CYS A 364 -3.53 -23.25 2.60
C CYS A 364 -4.44 -23.87 1.53
N PRO A 365 -4.10 -23.77 0.22
CA PRO A 365 -4.84 -24.49 -0.81
C PRO A 365 -4.83 -26.01 -0.57
N THR A 366 -5.94 -26.69 -0.86
CA THR A 366 -6.08 -28.14 -0.70
C THR A 366 -4.94 -28.94 -1.32
N SER A 367 -4.42 -28.43 -2.42
CA SER A 367 -3.41 -29.07 -3.25
C SER A 367 -1.98 -28.95 -2.68
N VAL A 368 -1.70 -28.07 -1.69
CA VAL A 368 -0.41 -28.00 -0.96
C VAL A 368 -0.42 -28.63 0.43
N LEU A 369 -1.57 -29.08 0.94
CA LEU A 369 -1.69 -29.70 2.28
C LEU A 369 -0.65 -30.81 2.51
N GLY A 370 -0.50 -31.70 1.52
CA GLY A 370 0.47 -32.79 1.59
C GLY A 370 1.92 -32.33 1.53
N ASN A 371 2.20 -31.29 0.76
CA ASN A 371 3.54 -30.73 0.63
C ASN A 371 4.00 -30.13 1.96
N TRP A 372 3.12 -29.36 2.64
CA TRP A 372 3.41 -28.84 3.97
C TRP A 372 3.69 -29.93 5.00
N GLN A 373 2.89 -31.00 5.02
CA GLN A 373 3.13 -32.14 5.91
C GLN A 373 4.50 -32.78 5.68
N LYS A 374 4.89 -32.99 4.40
CA LYS A 374 6.19 -33.54 4.02
C LYS A 374 7.34 -32.60 4.39
N GLU A 375 7.22 -31.30 4.10
CA GLU A 375 8.25 -30.31 4.42
C GLU A 375 8.46 -30.16 5.92
N ILE A 376 7.40 -30.13 6.73
CA ILE A 376 7.51 -30.11 8.20
C ILE A 376 8.17 -31.40 8.70
N SER A 377 7.74 -32.56 8.24
CA SER A 377 8.34 -33.85 8.65
C SER A 377 9.81 -33.96 8.26
N ARG A 378 10.21 -33.33 7.15
CA ARG A 378 11.60 -33.31 6.66
C ARG A 378 12.48 -32.35 7.47
N PHE A 379 12.03 -31.10 7.64
CA PHE A 379 12.84 -30.02 8.21
C PHE A 379 12.72 -29.89 9.73
N ALA A 380 11.61 -30.34 10.32
CA ALA A 380 11.33 -30.24 11.74
C ALA A 380 10.56 -31.48 12.24
N PRO A 381 11.20 -32.68 12.28
CA PRO A 381 10.52 -33.93 12.66
C PRO A 381 9.94 -33.91 14.08
N SER A 382 10.44 -33.01 14.94
CA SER A 382 9.95 -32.83 16.29
C SER A 382 8.59 -32.11 16.36
N ILE A 383 8.11 -31.48 15.29
CA ILE A 383 6.81 -30.80 15.25
C ILE A 383 5.70 -31.82 15.00
N ASN A 384 4.73 -31.91 15.92
CA ASN A 384 3.57 -32.76 15.75
C ASN A 384 2.53 -32.07 14.85
N VAL A 385 2.21 -32.70 13.71
CA VAL A 385 1.29 -32.15 12.69
C VAL A 385 -0.02 -32.94 12.64
N SER A 386 -1.15 -32.24 12.67
CA SER A 386 -2.47 -32.81 12.30
C SER A 386 -3.03 -32.19 11.03
N LEU A 387 -3.69 -33.02 10.21
CA LEU A 387 -4.47 -32.59 9.05
C LEU A 387 -5.95 -32.52 9.40
N HIS A 388 -6.54 -31.33 9.35
CA HIS A 388 -7.98 -31.12 9.48
C HIS A 388 -8.61 -30.95 8.09
N TYR A 389 -8.88 -32.08 7.42
CA TYR A 389 -9.39 -32.09 6.06
C TYR A 389 -10.17 -33.38 5.73
N GLY A 390 -11.19 -33.27 4.87
CA GLY A 390 -11.95 -34.41 4.36
C GLY A 390 -13.17 -34.83 5.21
N ALA A 391 -13.78 -35.96 4.84
CA ALA A 391 -15.01 -36.46 5.47
C ALA A 391 -14.80 -37.10 6.85
N ARG A 392 -13.58 -37.52 7.18
CA ARG A 392 -13.20 -38.14 8.46
C ARG A 392 -12.51 -37.17 9.42
N ARG A 393 -12.69 -35.87 9.21
CA ARG A 393 -12.09 -34.85 10.07
C ARG A 393 -12.77 -34.85 11.45
N LEU A 394 -11.98 -34.67 12.50
CA LEU A 394 -12.45 -34.69 13.88
C LEU A 394 -13.32 -33.46 14.18
N SER A 395 -14.22 -33.59 15.15
CA SER A 395 -15.09 -32.49 15.60
C SER A 395 -15.41 -32.61 17.08
N GLY A 396 -15.82 -31.51 17.72
CA GLY A 396 -16.18 -31.51 19.14
C GLY A 396 -14.99 -31.86 20.06
N GLU A 397 -15.24 -32.71 21.06
CA GLU A 397 -14.24 -33.09 22.07
C GLU A 397 -13.01 -33.81 21.48
N GLU A 398 -13.18 -34.59 20.41
CA GLU A 398 -12.07 -35.28 19.74
C GLU A 398 -11.10 -34.29 19.07
N PHE A 399 -11.63 -33.20 18.51
CA PHE A 399 -10.81 -32.13 17.96
C PHE A 399 -10.08 -31.37 19.06
N GLN A 400 -10.75 -31.12 20.19
CA GLN A 400 -10.13 -30.48 21.35
C GLN A 400 -8.96 -31.32 21.90
N ALA A 401 -9.17 -32.62 22.14
CA ALA A 401 -8.11 -33.52 22.58
C ALA A 401 -6.91 -33.54 21.60
N GLN A 402 -7.19 -33.45 20.29
CA GLN A 402 -6.13 -33.36 19.29
C GLN A 402 -5.37 -32.03 19.37
N THR A 403 -6.03 -30.89 19.57
CA THR A 403 -5.38 -29.58 19.66
C THR A 403 -4.36 -29.50 20.80
N GLU A 404 -4.55 -30.27 21.88
CA GLU A 404 -3.61 -30.33 23.01
C GLU A 404 -2.34 -31.14 22.71
N GLN A 405 -2.41 -32.11 21.78
CA GLN A 405 -1.32 -33.04 21.48
C GLN A 405 -0.42 -32.60 20.31
N VAL A 406 -0.89 -31.66 19.50
CA VAL A 406 -0.23 -31.23 18.27
C VAL A 406 0.34 -29.82 18.38
N ASP A 407 1.34 -29.53 17.54
CA ASP A 407 1.97 -28.21 17.48
C ASP A 407 1.39 -27.33 16.38
N ILE A 408 0.86 -27.97 15.33
CA ILE A 408 0.26 -27.32 14.19
C ILE A 408 -0.89 -28.15 13.62
N ILE A 409 -1.98 -27.47 13.29
CA ILE A 409 -3.10 -28.01 12.51
C ILE A 409 -3.08 -27.39 11.12
N ILE A 410 -3.16 -28.22 10.09
CA ILE A 410 -3.21 -27.77 8.70
C ILE A 410 -4.61 -28.03 8.13
N THR A 411 -5.21 -26.99 7.56
CA THR A 411 -6.54 -27.04 6.95
C THR A 411 -6.56 -26.33 5.59
N SER A 412 -7.63 -26.55 4.83
CA SER A 412 -7.88 -25.85 3.57
C SER A 412 -8.75 -24.62 3.77
N TYR A 413 -8.65 -23.62 2.88
CA TYR A 413 -9.56 -22.46 2.89
C TYR A 413 -11.05 -22.84 2.84
N ALA A 414 -11.40 -23.89 2.08
CA ALA A 414 -12.77 -24.38 2.00
C ALA A 414 -13.22 -25.02 3.32
N THR A 415 -12.39 -25.89 3.90
CA THR A 415 -12.68 -26.56 5.18
C THR A 415 -12.76 -25.56 6.33
N ALA A 416 -11.84 -24.60 6.38
CA ALA A 416 -11.86 -23.52 7.37
C ALA A 416 -13.16 -22.71 7.34
N THR A 417 -13.72 -22.47 6.15
CA THR A 417 -15.01 -21.77 6.00
C THR A 417 -16.18 -22.64 6.47
N LEU A 418 -16.15 -23.94 6.19
CA LEU A 418 -17.21 -24.87 6.58
C LEU A 418 -17.27 -25.06 8.10
N ASP A 419 -16.11 -25.14 8.75
CA ASP A 419 -16.01 -25.39 10.19
C ASP A 419 -15.73 -24.09 10.98
N GLN A 420 -16.19 -22.94 10.46
CA GLN A 420 -15.89 -21.61 11.00
C GLN A 420 -16.24 -21.49 12.50
N GLU A 421 -17.45 -21.90 12.89
CA GLU A 421 -17.92 -21.77 14.28
C GLU A 421 -17.01 -22.50 15.28
N MET A 422 -16.53 -23.68 14.89
CA MET A 422 -15.62 -24.49 15.70
C MET A 422 -14.22 -23.85 15.75
N LEU A 423 -13.66 -23.45 14.61
CA LEU A 423 -12.31 -22.86 14.59
C LEU A 423 -12.25 -21.48 15.26
N GLN A 424 -13.37 -20.76 15.28
CA GLN A 424 -13.49 -19.45 15.91
C GLN A 424 -13.54 -19.50 17.45
N SER A 425 -13.90 -20.65 18.05
CA SER A 425 -13.93 -20.80 19.52
C SER A 425 -12.53 -20.92 20.15
N TYR A 426 -11.50 -21.16 19.34
CA TYR A 426 -10.12 -21.32 19.78
C TYR A 426 -9.30 -20.05 19.53
N THR A 427 -8.53 -19.62 20.53
CA THR A 427 -7.49 -18.57 20.37
C THR A 427 -6.17 -19.21 19.96
N TRP A 428 -5.86 -19.14 18.67
CA TRP A 428 -4.69 -19.80 18.06
C TRP A 428 -3.36 -19.13 18.45
N ALA A 429 -2.32 -19.94 18.71
CA ALA A 429 -0.98 -19.42 19.00
C ALA A 429 -0.40 -18.63 17.82
N SER A 430 -0.69 -19.06 16.60
CA SER A 430 -0.50 -18.28 15.38
C SER A 430 -1.41 -18.79 14.27
N ILE A 431 -1.83 -17.91 13.37
CA ILE A 431 -2.50 -18.28 12.11
C ILE A 431 -1.57 -17.91 10.97
N CYS A 432 -1.24 -18.88 10.13
CA CYS A 432 -0.50 -18.68 8.89
C CYS A 432 -1.41 -18.94 7.70
N LEU A 433 -1.44 -18.00 6.76
CA LEU A 433 -2.19 -18.09 5.52
C LEU A 433 -1.22 -18.28 4.36
N ASP A 434 -1.20 -19.46 3.77
CA ASP A 434 -0.38 -19.73 2.58
C ASP A 434 -1.16 -19.40 1.31
N GLU A 435 -0.51 -18.79 0.33
CA GLU A 435 -1.14 -18.29 -0.89
C GLU A 435 -2.38 -17.40 -0.57
N ALA A 436 -2.18 -16.39 0.29
CA ALA A 436 -3.28 -15.57 0.80
C ALA A 436 -4.02 -14.73 -0.25
N GLN A 437 -3.58 -14.74 -1.52
CA GLN A 437 -4.40 -14.26 -2.65
C GLN A 437 -5.75 -14.98 -2.76
N ASN A 438 -5.90 -16.19 -2.20
CA ASN A 438 -7.20 -16.89 -2.13
C ASN A 438 -8.26 -16.10 -1.36
N ILE A 439 -7.85 -15.24 -0.43
CA ILE A 439 -8.74 -14.37 0.36
C ILE A 439 -8.56 -12.88 0.02
N LYS A 440 -8.18 -12.56 -1.22
CA LYS A 440 -7.92 -11.19 -1.67
C LYS A 440 -9.13 -10.28 -1.46
N ASN A 441 -10.32 -10.74 -1.84
CA ASN A 441 -11.54 -9.98 -1.65
C ASN A 441 -12.10 -10.19 -0.24
N ALA A 442 -11.99 -9.16 0.61
CA ALA A 442 -12.43 -9.19 2.00
C ALA A 442 -13.93 -9.46 2.19
N GLN A 443 -14.76 -9.25 1.16
CA GLN A 443 -16.22 -9.42 1.23
C GLN A 443 -16.69 -10.85 0.98
N THR A 444 -15.82 -11.75 0.53
CA THR A 444 -16.24 -13.14 0.28
C THR A 444 -16.47 -13.87 1.61
N LYS A 445 -17.42 -14.81 1.64
CA LYS A 445 -17.71 -15.63 2.83
C LYS A 445 -16.45 -16.30 3.39
N GLN A 446 -15.61 -16.83 2.50
CA GLN A 446 -14.34 -17.45 2.86
C GLN A 446 -13.36 -16.47 3.52
N SER A 447 -13.19 -15.27 2.97
CA SER A 447 -12.33 -14.24 3.57
C SER A 447 -12.84 -13.79 4.93
N MET A 448 -14.15 -13.57 5.08
CA MET A 448 -14.75 -13.18 6.34
C MET A 448 -14.60 -14.27 7.42
N ALA A 449 -14.81 -15.54 7.06
CA ALA A 449 -14.64 -16.66 7.97
C ALA A 449 -13.19 -16.79 8.46
N VAL A 450 -12.20 -16.81 7.56
CA VAL A 450 -10.80 -16.96 7.95
C VAL A 450 -10.29 -15.78 8.79
N ARG A 451 -10.79 -14.56 8.52
CA ARG A 451 -10.44 -13.36 9.29
C ARG A 451 -11.11 -13.30 10.67
N SER A 452 -12.17 -14.07 10.93
CA SER A 452 -12.86 -14.07 12.23
C SER A 452 -12.13 -14.87 13.31
N PHE A 453 -11.16 -15.71 12.94
CA PHE A 453 -10.45 -16.56 13.89
C PHE A 453 -9.51 -15.73 14.79
N PRO A 454 -9.63 -15.86 16.12
CA PRO A 454 -8.77 -15.14 17.06
C PRO A 454 -7.37 -15.78 17.09
N ALA A 455 -6.32 -14.96 17.04
CA ALA A 455 -4.94 -15.44 17.04
C ALA A 455 -3.99 -14.45 17.69
N LYS A 456 -2.97 -14.96 18.39
CA LYS A 456 -1.91 -14.13 18.99
C LYS A 456 -0.97 -13.51 17.96
N HIS A 457 -0.78 -14.18 16.83
CA HIS A 457 0.05 -13.69 15.73
C HIS A 457 -0.54 -14.14 14.39
N ARG A 458 -0.62 -13.23 13.43
CA ARG A 458 -1.19 -13.48 12.10
C ARG A 458 -0.12 -13.28 11.05
N ILE A 459 0.15 -14.32 10.27
CA ILE A 459 1.18 -14.34 9.23
C ILE A 459 0.50 -14.64 7.89
N ALA A 460 0.74 -13.81 6.89
CA ALA A 460 0.31 -14.05 5.53
C ALA A 460 1.55 -14.30 4.66
N LEU A 461 1.60 -15.47 4.02
CA LEU A 461 2.57 -15.74 2.97
C LEU A 461 1.96 -15.16 1.69
N THR A 462 2.28 -13.88 1.43
CA THR A 462 1.64 -12.92 0.50
C THR A 462 0.36 -12.26 1.02
N GLY A 463 0.15 -10.94 0.81
CA GLY A 463 -1.13 -10.26 1.12
C GLY A 463 -1.06 -8.79 1.60
N TYR A 464 -2.18 -8.07 1.46
CA TYR A 464 -2.36 -6.60 1.70
C TYR A 464 -3.06 -6.27 3.04
N LEU A 465 -2.97 -5.00 3.49
CA LEU A 465 -3.39 -4.49 4.80
C LEU A 465 -4.81 -3.92 4.87
N GLY A 466 -5.49 -4.13 6.01
CA GLY A 466 -6.50 -3.22 6.56
C GLY A 466 -7.99 -3.49 6.29
N SER A 467 -8.83 -2.59 6.83
CA SER A 467 -10.29 -2.61 6.68
C SER A 467 -10.71 -2.00 5.33
N ALA A 468 -11.55 -2.72 4.58
CA ALA A 468 -11.80 -2.44 3.17
C ALA A 468 -12.39 -1.04 2.90
N ARG A 469 -13.28 -0.54 3.78
CA ARG A 469 -14.06 0.67 3.48
C ARG A 469 -13.27 1.97 3.67
N ALA A 470 -12.45 2.07 4.71
CA ALA A 470 -11.59 3.24 4.93
C ALA A 470 -10.40 3.25 3.97
N PHE A 471 -9.82 2.08 3.71
CA PHE A 471 -8.70 1.91 2.78
C PHE A 471 -9.08 2.26 1.33
N GLN A 472 -10.28 1.86 0.89
CA GLN A 472 -10.76 2.09 -0.47
C GLN A 472 -11.04 3.56 -0.76
N THR A 473 -11.60 4.30 0.20
CA THR A 473 -11.86 5.73 0.04
C THR A 473 -10.58 6.57 0.12
N ARG A 474 -9.65 6.20 1.01
CA ARG A 474 -8.47 7.01 1.30
C ARG A 474 -7.31 6.78 0.34
N PHE A 475 -7.04 5.53 -0.05
CA PHE A 475 -5.88 5.19 -0.89
C PHE A 475 -6.29 4.72 -2.28
N ILE A 476 -7.15 3.70 -2.39
CA ILE A 476 -7.46 3.09 -3.70
C ILE A 476 -8.09 4.11 -4.65
N SER A 477 -9.13 4.83 -4.23
CA SER A 477 -9.85 5.75 -5.13
C SER A 477 -8.96 6.88 -5.63
N ALA A 478 -8.10 7.45 -4.78
CA ALA A 478 -7.22 8.54 -5.16
C ALA A 478 -5.98 8.07 -5.96
N ILE A 479 -5.47 6.87 -5.70
CA ILE A 479 -4.36 6.30 -6.48
C ILE A 479 -4.84 5.83 -7.86
N GLU A 480 -6.00 5.16 -7.95
CA GLU A 480 -6.50 4.59 -9.21
C GLU A 480 -7.18 5.63 -10.11
N LYS A 481 -7.94 6.58 -9.54
CA LYS A 481 -8.64 7.61 -10.34
C LYS A 481 -7.79 8.86 -10.56
N ASP A 482 -7.13 9.34 -9.51
CA ASP A 482 -6.44 10.64 -9.54
C ASP A 482 -4.92 10.51 -9.76
N LYS A 483 -4.39 9.27 -9.82
CA LYS A 483 -2.95 8.95 -9.97
C LYS A 483 -2.07 9.71 -8.98
N ASP A 484 -2.56 9.87 -7.75
CA ASP A 484 -1.88 10.61 -6.69
C ASP A 484 -0.62 9.84 -6.21
N GLU A 485 0.55 10.30 -6.66
CA GLU A 485 1.86 9.72 -6.32
C GLU A 485 2.18 9.85 -4.83
N GLN A 486 1.71 10.92 -4.17
CA GLN A 486 1.99 11.17 -2.77
C GLN A 486 1.28 10.14 -1.89
N ARG A 487 -0.02 9.89 -2.13
CA ARG A 487 -0.76 8.84 -1.40
C ARG A 487 -0.20 7.43 -1.64
N MET A 488 0.42 7.17 -2.78
CA MET A 488 1.10 5.91 -3.03
C MET A 488 2.34 5.77 -2.14
N GLN A 489 3.13 6.83 -1.96
CA GLN A 489 4.28 6.84 -1.06
C GLN A 489 3.86 6.69 0.40
N ASP A 490 2.83 7.41 0.85
CA ASP A 490 2.25 7.29 2.20
C ASP A 490 1.87 5.83 2.48
N LEU A 491 1.17 5.19 1.53
CA LEU A 491 0.75 3.81 1.64
C LEU A 491 1.95 2.87 1.73
N GLN A 492 2.97 3.06 0.90
CA GLN A 492 4.19 2.24 0.93
C GLN A 492 4.88 2.36 2.30
N GLN A 493 4.99 3.55 2.88
CA GLN A 493 5.59 3.73 4.20
C GLN A 493 4.79 3.06 5.32
N LEU A 494 3.46 3.13 5.27
CA LEU A 494 2.59 2.46 6.24
C LEU A 494 2.68 0.93 6.15
N VAL A 495 2.87 0.40 4.95
CA VAL A 495 2.92 -1.06 4.71
C VAL A 495 4.30 -1.65 5.00
N LYS A 496 5.37 -0.91 4.70
CA LYS A 496 6.76 -1.38 4.69
C LYS A 496 7.20 -2.10 5.98
N PRO A 497 6.86 -1.65 7.21
CA PRO A 497 7.27 -2.34 8.43
C PRO A 497 6.66 -3.74 8.60
N PHE A 498 5.51 -3.98 7.98
CA PHE A 498 4.71 -5.20 8.12
C PHE A 498 4.82 -6.13 6.91
N MET A 499 5.57 -5.72 5.88
CA MET A 499 5.74 -6.48 4.65
C MET A 499 7.22 -6.68 4.33
N LEU A 500 7.68 -7.93 4.42
CA LEU A 500 9.01 -8.32 3.96
C LEU A 500 8.87 -8.96 2.58
N ARG A 501 9.38 -8.29 1.55
CA ARG A 501 9.38 -8.77 0.16
C ARG A 501 10.77 -8.71 -0.43
N ARG A 502 11.24 -9.86 -0.90
CA ARG A 502 12.56 -10.06 -1.51
C ARG A 502 12.44 -10.73 -2.87
N LYS A 503 13.27 -10.28 -3.82
CA LYS A 503 13.28 -10.80 -5.20
C LYS A 503 14.44 -11.76 -5.43
N LYS A 504 14.30 -12.76 -6.32
CA LYS A 504 15.41 -13.67 -6.66
C LYS A 504 16.65 -12.97 -7.23
N LYS A 505 16.47 -11.80 -7.84
CA LYS A 505 17.53 -10.95 -8.42
C LYS A 505 18.09 -9.91 -7.43
N ASP A 506 17.69 -9.93 -6.17
CA ASP A 506 18.18 -8.97 -5.17
C ASP A 506 19.70 -9.20 -4.94
N PRO A 507 20.56 -8.18 -5.10
CA PRO A 507 22.00 -8.30 -4.90
C PRO A 507 22.40 -8.81 -3.51
N ASN A 508 21.56 -8.57 -2.49
CA ASN A 508 21.80 -9.03 -1.12
C ASN A 508 21.46 -10.51 -0.92
N ILE A 509 20.81 -11.13 -1.91
CA ILE A 509 20.38 -12.52 -1.88
C ILE A 509 21.30 -13.28 -2.83
N GLN A 510 22.47 -13.68 -2.31
CA GLN A 510 23.40 -14.56 -3.02
C GLN A 510 22.74 -15.93 -3.25
N LEU A 511 22.00 -16.03 -4.35
CA LEU A 511 21.48 -17.29 -4.88
C LEU A 511 22.44 -17.75 -5.96
N ASP A 512 23.09 -18.89 -5.74
CA ASP A 512 23.69 -19.68 -6.82
C ASP A 512 22.56 -20.36 -7.62
N LEU A 513 21.65 -19.54 -8.17
CA LEU A 513 20.68 -20.01 -9.15
C LEU A 513 21.29 -19.81 -10.54
N PRO A 514 21.21 -20.80 -11.42
CA PRO A 514 21.66 -20.69 -12.80
C PRO A 514 20.81 -19.67 -13.58
N ASP A 515 21.18 -19.34 -14.80
CA ASP A 515 20.45 -18.31 -15.54
C ASP A 515 19.04 -18.79 -15.93
N LYS A 516 18.08 -17.87 -15.91
CA LYS A 516 16.74 -18.09 -16.45
C LYS A 516 16.54 -17.22 -17.68
N ASN A 517 16.36 -17.86 -18.84
CA ASN A 517 16.07 -17.18 -20.08
C ASN A 517 14.59 -17.39 -20.46
N GLU A 518 13.87 -16.30 -20.71
CA GLU A 518 12.47 -16.34 -21.14
C GLU A 518 12.38 -15.87 -22.58
N MET A 519 11.86 -16.73 -23.46
CA MET A 519 11.70 -16.47 -24.88
C MET A 519 10.26 -16.65 -25.32
N LYS A 520 9.80 -15.74 -26.18
CA LYS A 520 8.50 -15.83 -26.84
C LYS A 520 8.68 -16.54 -28.17
N THR A 521 7.92 -17.61 -28.37
CA THR A 521 7.87 -18.34 -29.64
C THR A 521 6.57 -17.97 -30.34
N TYR A 522 6.71 -17.15 -31.37
CA TYR A 522 5.59 -16.70 -32.19
C TYR A 522 5.28 -17.74 -33.26
N ILE A 523 4.03 -18.18 -33.34
CA ILE A 523 3.60 -19.33 -34.14
C ILE A 523 2.44 -18.89 -35.04
N HIS A 524 2.55 -19.16 -36.34
CA HIS A 524 1.47 -18.90 -37.29
C HIS A 524 0.42 -20.00 -37.21
N LEU A 525 -0.87 -19.64 -37.25
CA LEU A 525 -1.95 -20.63 -37.35
C LEU A 525 -1.87 -21.39 -38.69
N THR A 526 -2.31 -22.65 -38.70
CA THR A 526 -2.52 -23.40 -39.93
C THR A 526 -3.66 -22.78 -40.77
N GLY A 527 -3.76 -23.18 -42.04
CA GLY A 527 -4.88 -22.75 -42.90
C GLY A 527 -6.25 -23.15 -42.34
N GLU A 528 -6.34 -24.35 -41.77
CA GLU A 528 -7.54 -24.85 -41.09
C GLU A 528 -7.86 -24.01 -39.84
N GLN A 529 -6.88 -23.81 -38.96
CA GLN A 529 -7.05 -23.01 -37.74
C GLN A 529 -7.49 -21.58 -38.07
N SER A 530 -6.90 -20.97 -39.10
CA SER A 530 -7.24 -19.61 -39.53
C SER A 530 -8.68 -19.50 -40.01
N ALA A 531 -9.15 -20.46 -40.80
CA ALA A 531 -10.52 -20.48 -41.30
C ALA A 531 -11.55 -20.66 -40.17
N LEU A 532 -11.31 -21.62 -39.27
CA LEU A 532 -12.16 -21.85 -38.10
C LEU A 532 -12.16 -20.66 -37.13
N TYR A 533 -11.03 -19.95 -37.03
CA TYR A 533 -10.89 -18.80 -36.14
C TYR A 533 -11.72 -17.64 -36.67
N ASP A 534 -11.56 -17.30 -37.95
CA ASP A 534 -12.32 -16.24 -38.62
C ASP A 534 -13.83 -16.54 -38.56
N GLN A 535 -14.24 -17.80 -38.77
CA GLN A 535 -15.64 -18.23 -38.62
C GLN A 535 -16.16 -18.05 -37.19
N SER A 536 -15.40 -18.51 -36.18
CA SER A 536 -15.81 -18.44 -34.78
C SER A 536 -15.96 -16.98 -34.29
N VAL A 537 -15.08 -16.09 -34.75
CA VAL A 537 -15.19 -14.66 -34.47
C VAL A 537 -16.44 -14.08 -35.12
N GLN A 538 -16.69 -14.36 -36.39
CA GLN A 538 -17.89 -13.86 -37.09
C GLN A 538 -19.19 -14.30 -36.39
N GLU A 539 -19.29 -15.59 -36.02
CA GLU A 539 -20.44 -16.12 -35.30
C GLU A 539 -20.64 -15.45 -33.93
N LEU A 540 -19.55 -15.13 -33.22
CA LEU A 540 -19.63 -14.37 -31.97
C LEU A 540 -20.16 -12.96 -32.25
N MET A 541 -19.62 -12.24 -33.24
CA MET A 541 -20.03 -10.86 -33.52
C MET A 541 -21.49 -10.76 -33.91
N ASP A 542 -22.01 -11.74 -34.65
CA ASP A 542 -23.43 -11.79 -34.99
C ASP A 542 -24.31 -12.05 -33.77
N LYS A 543 -23.91 -12.97 -32.87
CA LYS A 543 -24.61 -13.20 -31.59
C LYS A 543 -24.55 -11.98 -30.67
N MET A 544 -23.45 -11.23 -30.68
CA MET A 544 -23.23 -10.08 -29.82
C MET A 544 -24.15 -8.89 -30.13
N LYS A 545 -24.73 -8.82 -31.33
CA LYS A 545 -25.74 -7.82 -31.71
C LYS A 545 -27.07 -8.00 -30.96
N GLU A 546 -27.36 -9.21 -30.50
CA GLU A 546 -28.66 -9.58 -29.93
C GLU A 546 -28.62 -9.82 -28.41
N LEU A 547 -27.42 -9.99 -27.84
CA LEU A 547 -27.24 -10.41 -26.45
C LEU A 547 -26.86 -9.24 -25.52
N GLU A 548 -27.60 -9.11 -24.42
CA GLU A 548 -27.32 -8.14 -23.35
C GLU A 548 -27.09 -8.81 -21.98
N GLY A 549 -26.52 -8.04 -21.06
CA GLY A 549 -26.35 -8.43 -19.66
C GLY A 549 -25.52 -9.71 -19.48
N ILE A 550 -26.00 -10.63 -18.64
CA ILE A 550 -25.27 -11.85 -18.28
C ILE A 550 -25.09 -12.82 -19.45
N LYS A 551 -26.02 -12.82 -20.42
CA LYS A 551 -25.93 -13.66 -21.62
C LYS A 551 -24.78 -13.20 -22.52
N ARG A 552 -24.60 -11.88 -22.66
CA ARG A 552 -23.45 -11.28 -23.37
C ARG A 552 -22.14 -11.73 -22.73
N LYS A 553 -22.00 -11.59 -21.41
CA LYS A 553 -20.80 -12.00 -20.68
C LYS A 553 -20.50 -13.49 -20.87
N GLY A 554 -21.51 -14.35 -20.77
CA GLY A 554 -21.36 -15.79 -21.02
C GLY A 554 -20.90 -16.12 -22.45
N ALA A 555 -21.42 -15.43 -23.46
CA ALA A 555 -21.02 -15.63 -24.86
C ALA A 555 -19.55 -15.22 -25.09
N ILE A 556 -19.10 -14.10 -24.53
CA ILE A 556 -17.69 -13.65 -24.61
C ILE A 556 -16.76 -14.70 -23.99
N LEU A 557 -17.06 -15.18 -22.77
CA LEU A 557 -16.24 -16.18 -22.08
C LEU A 557 -16.19 -17.52 -22.83
N SER A 558 -17.32 -17.93 -23.41
CA SER A 558 -17.37 -19.13 -24.26
C SER A 558 -16.48 -18.98 -25.49
N ALA A 559 -16.57 -17.85 -26.19
CA ALA A 559 -15.77 -17.63 -27.39
C ALA A 559 -14.27 -17.49 -27.09
N LEU A 560 -13.90 -16.79 -26.01
CA LEU A 560 -12.52 -16.76 -25.52
C LEU A 560 -11.96 -18.18 -25.33
N THR A 561 -12.74 -19.05 -24.70
CA THR A 561 -12.36 -20.44 -24.47
C THR A 561 -12.21 -21.19 -25.78
N GLN A 562 -13.17 -21.05 -26.71
CA GLN A 562 -13.17 -21.72 -28.01
C GLN A 562 -11.99 -21.28 -28.89
N LEU A 563 -11.73 -19.97 -28.96
CA LEU A 563 -10.65 -19.42 -29.78
C LEU A 563 -9.27 -19.83 -29.24
N LYS A 564 -9.09 -19.89 -27.90
CA LYS A 564 -7.88 -20.44 -27.29
C LYS A 564 -7.70 -21.94 -27.57
N GLN A 565 -8.77 -22.73 -27.39
CA GLN A 565 -8.74 -24.15 -27.73
C GLN A 565 -8.39 -24.38 -29.21
N LEU A 566 -8.88 -23.53 -30.10
CA LEU A 566 -8.56 -23.59 -31.52
C LEU A 566 -7.10 -23.24 -31.81
N CYS A 567 -6.53 -22.24 -31.11
CA CYS A 567 -5.10 -21.92 -31.19
C CYS A 567 -4.22 -23.11 -30.78
N ASP A 568 -4.68 -23.92 -29.82
CA ASP A 568 -3.98 -25.12 -29.37
C ASP A 568 -4.14 -26.28 -30.34
N HIS A 569 -5.38 -26.64 -30.71
CA HIS A 569 -5.65 -27.66 -31.70
C HIS A 569 -7.13 -27.63 -32.20
N PRO A 570 -7.41 -27.71 -33.52
CA PRO A 570 -8.77 -27.71 -34.09
C PRO A 570 -9.75 -28.71 -33.44
N LEU A 571 -9.30 -29.95 -33.22
CA LEU A 571 -10.09 -31.02 -32.56
C LEU A 571 -10.67 -30.65 -31.18
N LEU A 572 -10.04 -29.72 -30.44
CA LEU A 572 -10.58 -29.28 -29.14
C LEU A 572 -11.89 -28.50 -29.31
N LEU A 573 -12.04 -27.82 -30.45
CA LEU A 573 -13.24 -27.10 -30.83
C LEU A 573 -14.25 -28.00 -31.56
N THR A 574 -13.80 -28.72 -32.59
CA THR A 574 -14.70 -29.52 -33.45
C THR A 574 -15.24 -30.75 -32.74
N LYS A 575 -14.52 -31.25 -31.73
CA LYS A 575 -14.86 -32.47 -30.97
C LYS A 575 -15.07 -33.70 -31.86
N GLU A 576 -14.40 -33.73 -33.01
CA GLU A 576 -14.31 -34.93 -33.84
C GLU A 576 -13.69 -36.08 -33.02
N ALA A 577 -14.07 -37.31 -33.35
CA ALA A 577 -13.44 -38.48 -32.75
C ALA A 577 -11.94 -38.50 -33.13
N LEU A 578 -11.09 -38.75 -32.14
CA LEU A 578 -9.68 -39.05 -32.40
C LEU A 578 -9.60 -40.32 -33.28
N PRO A 579 -8.59 -40.42 -34.17
CA PRO A 579 -8.37 -41.63 -34.95
C PRO A 579 -8.34 -42.88 -34.05
N GLU A 580 -8.94 -43.98 -34.50
CA GLU A 580 -8.90 -45.24 -33.76
C GLU A 580 -7.45 -45.70 -33.62
N MET A 581 -7.01 -45.89 -32.37
CA MET A 581 -5.67 -46.41 -32.13
C MET A 581 -5.64 -47.90 -32.45
N ILE A 582 -4.52 -48.35 -33.03
CA ILE A 582 -4.36 -49.75 -33.39
C ILE A 582 -4.11 -50.54 -32.09
N SER A 583 -5.05 -51.41 -31.71
CA SER A 583 -4.88 -52.35 -30.60
C SER A 583 -4.39 -53.70 -31.14
N SER A 584 -3.41 -54.31 -30.47
CA SER A 584 -2.94 -55.67 -30.82
C SER A 584 -3.92 -56.77 -30.40
N GLU A 585 -4.90 -56.46 -29.54
CA GLU A 585 -5.77 -57.47 -28.90
C GLU A 585 -7.28 -57.10 -28.85
N GLY A 586 -7.74 -56.13 -29.63
CA GLY A 586 -9.18 -55.84 -29.77
C GLY A 586 -9.86 -55.19 -28.56
N SER A 587 -9.07 -54.66 -27.61
CA SER A 587 -9.53 -53.79 -26.53
C SER A 587 -8.56 -52.62 -26.37
N VAL A 588 -9.08 -51.43 -26.03
CA VAL A 588 -8.27 -50.21 -25.90
C VAL A 588 -7.35 -50.34 -24.68
N THR A 589 -6.03 -50.44 -24.90
CA THR A 589 -5.03 -50.58 -23.84
C THR A 589 -4.16 -49.33 -23.69
N ALA A 590 -3.40 -49.24 -22.59
CA ALA A 590 -2.41 -48.16 -22.39
C ALA A 590 -1.22 -48.21 -23.38
N TYR A 591 -1.24 -49.12 -24.35
CA TYR A 591 -0.22 -49.33 -25.38
C TYR A 591 -0.74 -49.10 -26.80
N ASP A 592 -1.99 -48.65 -26.98
CA ASP A 592 -2.48 -48.39 -28.32
C ASP A 592 -1.75 -47.19 -28.94
N VAL A 593 -1.47 -47.30 -30.24
CA VAL A 593 -0.61 -46.38 -30.97
C VAL A 593 -1.39 -45.82 -32.15
N TYR A 594 -1.25 -44.53 -32.46
CA TYR A 594 -1.77 -44.00 -33.71
C TYR A 594 -1.03 -44.61 -34.89
N SER A 595 -1.71 -44.84 -36.01
CA SER A 595 -0.97 -45.14 -37.23
C SER A 595 -0.01 -43.98 -37.53
N PRO A 596 1.17 -44.22 -38.14
CA PRO A 596 2.09 -43.14 -38.48
C PRO A 596 1.45 -42.03 -39.32
N GLN A 597 0.47 -42.40 -40.16
CA GLN A 597 -0.29 -41.46 -40.99
C GLN A 597 -1.25 -40.61 -40.15
N ASP A 598 -1.99 -41.23 -39.23
CA ASP A 598 -2.91 -40.51 -38.34
C ASP A 598 -2.16 -39.57 -37.38
N MET A 599 -1.01 -40.00 -36.90
CA MET A 599 -0.16 -39.17 -36.04
C MET A 599 0.39 -37.95 -36.78
N ALA A 600 0.91 -38.14 -38.00
CA ALA A 600 1.38 -37.03 -38.82
C ALA A 600 0.24 -36.06 -39.17
N MET A 601 -0.94 -36.59 -39.49
CA MET A 601 -2.14 -35.79 -39.72
C MET A 601 -2.50 -34.97 -38.47
N LEU A 602 -2.53 -35.61 -37.30
CA LEU A 602 -2.84 -34.95 -36.02
C LEU A 602 -1.86 -33.81 -35.73
N ILE A 603 -0.56 -34.04 -35.88
CA ILE A 603 0.46 -33.01 -35.67
C ILE A 603 0.27 -31.83 -36.64
N SER A 604 0.10 -32.11 -37.93
CA SER A 604 0.02 -31.08 -38.97
C SER A 604 -1.21 -30.16 -38.89
N ARG A 605 -2.25 -30.54 -38.12
CA ARG A 605 -3.45 -29.70 -37.92
C ARG A 605 -3.20 -28.56 -36.93
N SER A 606 -2.17 -28.65 -36.08
CA SER A 606 -1.81 -27.62 -35.11
C SER A 606 -0.35 -27.18 -35.25
N ALA A 607 -0.17 -25.91 -35.60
CA ALA A 607 1.16 -25.33 -35.71
C ALA A 607 1.91 -25.28 -34.36
N LYS A 608 1.18 -25.12 -33.25
CA LYS A 608 1.79 -25.18 -31.91
C LYS A 608 2.27 -26.59 -31.58
N LEU A 609 1.48 -27.60 -31.91
CA LEU A 609 1.86 -29.00 -31.69
C LEU A 609 3.09 -29.35 -32.54
N GLU A 610 3.07 -29.01 -33.83
CA GLU A 610 4.21 -29.19 -34.73
C GLU A 610 5.48 -28.52 -34.18
N ARG A 611 5.40 -27.25 -33.76
CA ARG A 611 6.55 -26.53 -33.20
C ARG A 611 7.04 -27.13 -31.87
N LEU A 612 6.13 -27.58 -31.01
CA LEU A 612 6.49 -28.26 -29.76
C LEU A 612 7.25 -29.56 -30.06
N MET A 613 6.79 -30.33 -31.04
CA MET A 613 7.44 -31.60 -31.43
C MET A 613 8.87 -31.37 -31.90
N GLU A 614 9.12 -30.36 -32.71
CA GLU A 614 10.48 -29.97 -33.14
C GLU A 614 11.37 -29.66 -31.94
N LEU A 615 10.94 -28.75 -31.07
CA LEU A 615 11.73 -28.31 -29.91
C LEU A 615 11.96 -29.45 -28.90
N VAL A 616 10.97 -30.33 -28.72
CA VAL A 616 11.11 -31.49 -27.83
C VAL A 616 12.02 -32.55 -28.43
N ARG A 617 12.04 -32.78 -29.75
CA ARG A 617 13.03 -33.67 -30.36
C ARG A 617 14.45 -33.14 -30.15
N GLU A 618 14.68 -31.86 -30.45
CA GLU A 618 15.98 -31.20 -30.28
C GLU A 618 16.50 -31.30 -28.84
N LEU A 619 15.67 -30.97 -27.83
CA LEU A 619 16.11 -31.03 -26.43
C LEU A 619 16.34 -32.48 -25.95
N ARG A 620 15.65 -33.46 -26.54
CA ARG A 620 15.83 -34.86 -26.18
C ARG A 620 17.10 -35.45 -26.78
N ASP A 621 17.53 -34.99 -27.95
CA ASP A 621 18.85 -35.32 -28.52
C ASP A 621 19.99 -34.85 -27.59
N GLU A 622 19.79 -33.76 -26.86
CA GLU A 622 20.71 -33.24 -25.84
C GLU A 622 20.56 -33.91 -24.45
N GLY A 623 19.60 -34.84 -24.32
CA GLY A 623 19.34 -35.56 -23.07
C GLY A 623 18.65 -34.72 -21.99
N GLU A 624 17.97 -33.64 -22.37
CA GLU A 624 17.38 -32.67 -21.45
C GLU A 624 15.93 -32.98 -21.07
N ARG A 625 15.41 -32.33 -20.02
CA ARG A 625 14.07 -32.61 -19.49
C ARG A 625 13.20 -31.37 -19.51
N CYS A 626 11.92 -31.55 -19.82
CA CYS A 626 10.99 -30.43 -19.96
C CYS A 626 9.70 -30.58 -19.16
N LEU A 627 9.16 -29.43 -18.76
CA LEU A 627 7.78 -29.27 -18.28
C LEU A 627 6.94 -28.65 -19.38
N ILE A 628 5.73 -29.15 -19.59
CA ILE A 628 4.79 -28.60 -20.57
C ILE A 628 3.50 -28.23 -19.86
N PHE A 629 3.20 -26.94 -19.81
CA PHE A 629 2.01 -26.40 -19.17
C PHE A 629 0.92 -26.14 -20.19
N THR A 630 -0.29 -26.64 -19.92
CA THR A 630 -1.48 -26.35 -20.72
C THR A 630 -2.73 -26.12 -19.86
N GLN A 631 -3.66 -25.30 -20.34
CA GLN A 631 -4.96 -25.06 -19.69
C GLN A 631 -5.93 -26.22 -19.84
N TYR A 632 -5.91 -26.89 -20.99
CA TYR A 632 -7.00 -27.76 -21.42
C TYR A 632 -6.66 -29.23 -21.23
N ILE A 633 -7.55 -29.96 -20.54
CA ILE A 633 -7.32 -31.38 -20.23
C ILE A 633 -7.18 -32.21 -21.51
N GLY A 634 -8.02 -31.93 -22.51
CA GLY A 634 -7.98 -32.60 -23.81
C GLY A 634 -6.66 -32.36 -24.55
N MET A 635 -6.08 -31.16 -24.46
CA MET A 635 -4.76 -30.88 -25.03
C MET A 635 -3.67 -31.66 -24.30
N GLY A 636 -3.71 -31.69 -22.95
CA GLY A 636 -2.75 -32.47 -22.16
C GLY A 636 -2.78 -33.97 -22.48
N GLN A 637 -3.97 -34.54 -22.71
CA GLN A 637 -4.12 -35.94 -23.14
C GLN A 637 -3.53 -36.18 -24.53
N MET A 638 -3.83 -35.29 -25.49
CA MET A 638 -3.28 -35.36 -26.84
C MET A 638 -1.76 -35.26 -26.84
N LEU A 639 -1.20 -34.28 -26.12
CA LEU A 639 0.24 -34.11 -25.95
C LEU A 639 0.89 -35.36 -25.35
N GLN A 640 0.28 -35.96 -24.33
CA GLN A 640 0.81 -37.17 -23.69
C GLN A 640 0.90 -38.33 -24.69
N GLN A 641 -0.13 -38.54 -25.50
CA GLN A 641 -0.16 -39.63 -26.47
C GLN A 641 0.86 -39.40 -27.60
N VAL A 642 0.86 -38.20 -28.19
CA VAL A 642 1.77 -37.84 -29.29
C VAL A 642 3.22 -37.92 -28.84
N LEU A 643 3.58 -37.32 -27.71
CA LEU A 643 4.96 -37.31 -27.23
C LEU A 643 5.44 -38.69 -26.79
N ARG A 644 4.57 -39.50 -26.18
CA ARG A 644 4.92 -40.88 -25.79
C ARG A 644 5.21 -41.75 -27.00
N GLN A 645 4.39 -41.63 -28.04
CA GLN A 645 4.59 -42.37 -29.28
C GLN A 645 5.83 -41.88 -30.05
N GLU A 646 6.09 -40.58 -30.09
CA GLU A 646 7.24 -40.05 -30.80
C GLU A 646 8.56 -40.42 -30.12
N LEU A 647 8.65 -40.17 -28.81
CA LEU A 647 9.89 -40.31 -28.06
C LEU A 647 10.16 -41.76 -27.66
N GLN A 648 9.16 -42.64 -27.71
CA GLN A 648 9.24 -44.01 -27.19
C GLN A 648 9.67 -44.06 -25.71
N GLU A 649 9.34 -43.00 -24.95
CA GLU A 649 9.67 -42.79 -23.54
C GLU A 649 8.38 -42.55 -22.72
N PRO A 650 8.38 -42.81 -21.40
CA PRO A 650 7.24 -42.49 -20.55
C PRO A 650 7.03 -40.97 -20.44
N VAL A 651 5.82 -40.50 -20.75
CA VAL A 651 5.39 -39.10 -20.58
C VAL A 651 4.39 -39.00 -19.43
N LEU A 652 4.75 -38.24 -18.40
CA LEU A 652 3.90 -38.04 -17.23
C LEU A 652 2.87 -36.94 -17.50
N TYR A 653 1.67 -37.08 -16.94
CA TYR A 653 0.63 -36.07 -17.03
C TYR A 653 -0.10 -35.87 -15.70
N LEU A 654 0.00 -34.65 -15.17
CA LEU A 654 -0.64 -34.25 -13.91
C LEU A 654 -1.79 -33.26 -14.20
N HIS A 655 -2.99 -33.63 -13.78
CA HIS A 655 -4.18 -32.79 -13.92
C HIS A 655 -5.02 -32.79 -12.62
N GLY A 656 -6.10 -32.00 -12.59
CA GLY A 656 -6.91 -31.81 -11.38
C GLY A 656 -7.61 -33.07 -10.86
N GLY A 657 -7.76 -34.10 -11.70
CA GLY A 657 -8.36 -35.39 -11.33
C GLY A 657 -7.35 -36.41 -10.78
N THR A 658 -6.06 -36.12 -10.83
CA THR A 658 -5.01 -37.03 -10.33
C THR A 658 -5.05 -37.11 -8.81
N SER A 659 -5.12 -38.32 -8.25
CA SER A 659 -5.12 -38.56 -6.80
C SER A 659 -3.81 -38.07 -6.16
N LYS A 660 -3.84 -37.77 -4.85
CA LYS A 660 -2.65 -37.33 -4.11
C LYS A 660 -1.51 -38.35 -4.19
N THR A 661 -1.82 -39.64 -4.05
CA THR A 661 -0.83 -40.72 -4.09
C THR A 661 -0.20 -40.86 -5.48
N ALA A 662 -0.99 -40.77 -6.54
CA ALA A 662 -0.49 -40.80 -7.92
C ALA A 662 0.37 -39.56 -8.22
N ARG A 663 -0.06 -38.38 -7.76
CA ARG A 663 0.71 -37.13 -7.91
C ARG A 663 2.09 -37.23 -7.29
N ASP A 664 2.15 -37.66 -6.02
CA ASP A 664 3.41 -37.79 -5.29
C ASP A 664 4.37 -38.74 -6.02
N ARG A 665 3.86 -39.89 -6.49
CA ARG A 665 4.61 -40.86 -7.29
C ARG A 665 5.17 -40.27 -8.58
N MET A 666 4.36 -39.54 -9.36
CA MET A 666 4.82 -38.91 -10.61
C MET A 666 5.95 -37.91 -10.38
N ILE A 667 5.89 -37.13 -9.31
CA ILE A 667 6.93 -36.16 -8.95
C ILE A 667 8.23 -36.87 -8.60
N ASP A 668 8.14 -37.91 -7.78
CA ASP A 668 9.31 -38.71 -7.37
C ASP A 668 9.95 -39.42 -8.58
N GLU A 669 9.14 -39.98 -9.49
CA GLU A 669 9.60 -40.60 -10.74
C GLU A 669 10.31 -39.59 -11.66
N PHE A 670 9.73 -38.39 -11.84
CA PHE A 670 10.33 -37.34 -12.67
C PHE A 670 11.64 -36.78 -12.11
N GLN A 671 11.73 -36.64 -10.79
CA GLN A 671 12.92 -36.13 -10.11
C GLN A 671 14.02 -37.19 -9.95
N SER A 672 13.66 -38.48 -10.04
CA SER A 672 14.62 -39.57 -9.96
C SER A 672 15.69 -39.46 -11.05
N ARG A 673 16.91 -39.86 -10.71
CA ARG A 673 18.05 -40.02 -11.63
C ARG A 673 18.58 -41.46 -11.64
N THR A 674 17.91 -42.37 -10.94
CA THR A 674 18.35 -43.76 -10.76
C THR A 674 17.52 -44.76 -11.57
N LEU A 675 16.48 -44.29 -12.28
CA LEU A 675 15.71 -45.14 -13.18
C LEU A 675 16.56 -45.49 -14.42
N PRO A 676 16.36 -46.68 -15.01
CA PRO A 676 16.93 -47.00 -16.33
C PRO A 676 16.55 -45.93 -17.36
N ALA A 677 17.42 -45.66 -18.33
CA ALA A 677 17.17 -44.63 -19.34
C ALA A 677 15.86 -44.82 -20.12
N THR A 678 15.43 -46.07 -20.32
CA THR A 678 14.17 -46.44 -20.99
C THR A 678 12.92 -46.21 -20.13
N GLU A 679 13.07 -46.14 -18.81
CA GLU A 679 11.97 -45.94 -17.85
C GLU A 679 11.94 -44.53 -17.26
N GLN A 680 12.97 -43.72 -17.54
CA GLN A 680 13.11 -42.39 -17.00
C GLN A 680 12.19 -41.41 -17.76
N PRO A 681 11.19 -40.80 -17.11
CA PRO A 681 10.36 -39.81 -17.78
C PRO A 681 11.14 -38.49 -17.95
N SER A 682 11.26 -38.05 -19.20
CA SER A 682 11.95 -36.82 -19.58
C SER A 682 10.99 -35.65 -19.83
N VAL A 683 9.71 -35.96 -20.05
CA VAL A 683 8.65 -35.00 -20.31
C VAL A 683 7.57 -35.11 -19.24
N PHE A 684 7.23 -33.98 -18.62
CA PHE A 684 6.13 -33.90 -17.66
C PHE A 684 5.14 -32.81 -18.05
N ILE A 685 3.92 -33.22 -18.39
CA ILE A 685 2.81 -32.33 -18.74
C ILE A 685 2.03 -31.99 -17.47
N LEU A 686 1.72 -30.71 -17.27
CA LEU A 686 0.96 -30.22 -16.11
C LEU A 686 -0.17 -29.31 -16.56
N SER A 687 -1.37 -29.52 -16.02
CA SER A 687 -2.40 -28.50 -16.17
C SER A 687 -2.08 -27.27 -15.31
N ILE A 688 -2.21 -26.06 -15.84
CA ILE A 688 -1.80 -24.82 -15.15
C ILE A 688 -2.39 -24.71 -13.73
N LYS A 689 -3.67 -25.08 -13.56
CA LYS A 689 -4.35 -25.05 -12.26
C LYS A 689 -3.90 -26.16 -11.30
N ALA A 690 -3.48 -27.33 -11.80
CA ALA A 690 -3.00 -28.43 -10.97
C ALA A 690 -1.49 -28.33 -10.67
N GLY A 691 -0.72 -27.66 -11.53
CA GLY A 691 0.69 -27.31 -11.33
C GLY A 691 0.91 -26.03 -10.51
N GLY A 692 -0.15 -25.25 -10.25
CA GLY A 692 -0.14 -24.03 -9.42
C GLY A 692 0.10 -24.25 -7.92
N VAL A 693 0.38 -25.48 -7.49
CA VAL A 693 0.74 -25.80 -6.10
C VAL A 693 2.21 -26.08 -5.94
N GLY A 694 2.73 -25.84 -4.74
CA GLY A 694 4.12 -25.85 -4.26
C GLY A 694 5.14 -26.91 -4.73
N LEU A 695 4.95 -27.60 -5.87
CA LEU A 695 5.79 -28.65 -6.41
C LEU A 695 7.22 -28.16 -6.65
N ASN A 696 8.17 -29.07 -6.45
CA ASN A 696 9.58 -28.86 -6.76
C ASN A 696 9.94 -29.78 -7.93
N LEU A 697 10.23 -29.22 -9.10
CA LEU A 697 10.46 -29.95 -10.37
C LEU A 697 11.79 -29.53 -11.02
N THR A 698 12.83 -29.38 -10.20
CA THR A 698 14.19 -28.95 -10.58
C THR A 698 14.93 -29.89 -11.54
N ALA A 699 14.43 -31.10 -11.80
CA ALA A 699 14.98 -31.97 -12.83
C ALA A 699 14.76 -31.43 -14.25
N ALA A 700 13.72 -30.61 -14.46
CA ALA A 700 13.49 -29.95 -15.74
C ALA A 700 14.33 -28.68 -15.86
N ASN A 701 14.87 -28.46 -17.04
CA ASN A 701 15.58 -27.24 -17.39
C ASN A 701 14.95 -26.54 -18.61
N HIS A 702 13.95 -27.16 -19.25
CA HIS A 702 13.08 -26.51 -20.22
C HIS A 702 11.64 -26.41 -19.67
N VAL A 703 10.99 -25.27 -19.89
CA VAL A 703 9.58 -25.04 -19.54
C VAL A 703 8.85 -24.50 -20.75
N PHE A 704 7.81 -25.19 -21.20
CA PHE A 704 6.92 -24.76 -22.27
C PHE A 704 5.58 -24.31 -21.69
N HIS A 705 5.19 -23.07 -21.95
CA HIS A 705 3.81 -22.62 -21.80
C HIS A 705 3.14 -22.74 -23.16
N PHE A 706 2.35 -23.80 -23.33
CA PHE A 706 1.74 -24.15 -24.62
C PHE A 706 0.65 -23.14 -25.03
N ASP A 707 -0.07 -22.62 -24.04
CA ASP A 707 -1.15 -21.65 -24.23
C ASP A 707 -0.95 -20.44 -23.31
N ARG A 708 -1.27 -19.23 -23.81
CA ARG A 708 -1.07 -18.00 -23.03
C ARG A 708 -2.14 -17.85 -21.97
N TRP A 709 -1.71 -17.67 -20.72
CA TRP A 709 -2.59 -17.36 -19.61
C TRP A 709 -2.64 -15.85 -19.37
N TRP A 710 -3.83 -15.31 -19.10
CA TRP A 710 -4.06 -13.87 -18.91
C TRP A 710 -3.48 -13.31 -17.60
N ASN A 711 -3.00 -14.17 -16.70
CA ASN A 711 -2.39 -13.75 -15.44
C ASN A 711 -0.90 -14.14 -15.42
N PRO A 712 0.03 -13.20 -15.70
CA PRO A 712 1.46 -13.46 -15.69
C PRO A 712 1.95 -14.10 -14.38
N ALA A 713 1.31 -13.79 -13.25
CA ALA A 713 1.70 -14.36 -11.95
C ALA A 713 1.51 -15.87 -11.92
N VAL A 714 0.47 -16.41 -12.57
CA VAL A 714 0.21 -17.86 -12.62
C VAL A 714 1.22 -18.56 -13.53
N GLU A 715 1.55 -17.98 -14.69
CA GLU A 715 2.61 -18.52 -15.56
C GLU A 715 3.97 -18.48 -14.87
N ASN A 716 4.32 -17.35 -14.24
CA ASN A 716 5.56 -17.21 -13.50
C ASN A 716 5.64 -18.22 -12.36
N GLN A 717 4.51 -18.46 -11.67
CA GLN A 717 4.42 -19.50 -10.65
C GLN A 717 4.65 -20.90 -11.23
N ALA A 718 4.12 -21.20 -12.42
CA ALA A 718 4.36 -22.46 -13.10
C ALA A 718 5.84 -22.61 -13.55
N THR A 719 6.45 -21.56 -14.10
CA THR A 719 7.88 -21.52 -14.45
C THR A 719 8.79 -21.75 -13.24
N ASP A 720 8.48 -21.09 -12.13
CA ASP A 720 9.23 -21.18 -10.88
C ASP A 720 9.17 -22.57 -10.22
N ARG A 721 8.44 -23.54 -10.79
CA ARG A 721 8.50 -24.97 -10.40
C ARG A 721 9.82 -25.61 -10.83
N ALA A 722 10.33 -25.24 -11.99
CA ALA A 722 11.65 -25.65 -12.50
C ALA A 722 12.76 -24.69 -12.04
N TYR A 723 12.47 -23.38 -12.00
CA TYR A 723 13.42 -22.36 -11.55
C TYR A 723 13.36 -22.12 -10.03
N ARG A 724 13.83 -23.12 -9.27
CA ARG A 724 13.79 -23.14 -7.79
C ARG A 724 15.12 -23.61 -7.21
N MET A 725 15.33 -23.39 -5.92
CA MET A 725 16.48 -23.93 -5.18
C MET A 725 16.62 -25.44 -5.41
N GLY A 726 17.83 -25.88 -5.77
CA GLY A 726 18.13 -27.25 -6.19
C GLY A 726 18.23 -27.40 -7.72
N GLN A 727 17.90 -26.35 -8.48
CA GLN A 727 18.22 -26.27 -9.90
C GLN A 727 19.73 -26.10 -10.08
N THR A 728 20.29 -26.85 -11.04
CA THR A 728 21.74 -26.89 -11.33
C THR A 728 22.05 -26.54 -12.78
N LYS A 729 21.03 -26.46 -13.64
CA LYS A 729 21.14 -26.09 -15.05
C LYS A 729 20.38 -24.80 -15.33
N ASP A 730 20.83 -24.04 -16.32
CA ASP A 730 20.09 -22.89 -16.84
C ASP A 730 18.69 -23.30 -17.28
N VAL A 731 17.69 -22.46 -16.98
CA VAL A 731 16.28 -22.74 -17.27
C VAL A 731 15.84 -21.94 -18.48
N GLN A 732 15.46 -22.64 -19.56
CA GLN A 732 14.89 -22.06 -20.77
C GLN A 732 13.36 -22.10 -20.71
N VAL A 733 12.72 -20.94 -20.84
CA VAL A 733 11.25 -20.80 -20.74
C VAL A 733 10.71 -20.36 -22.08
N HIS A 734 9.90 -21.21 -22.71
CA HIS A 734 9.30 -21.03 -24.02
C HIS A 734 7.83 -20.67 -23.86
N LYS A 735 7.44 -19.46 -24.27
CA LYS A 735 6.05 -18.98 -24.23
C LYS A 735 5.48 -18.97 -25.64
N PHE A 736 4.56 -19.88 -25.94
CA PHE A 736 3.97 -19.98 -27.27
C PHE A 736 2.86 -18.96 -27.45
N ILE A 737 2.90 -18.24 -28.57
CA ILE A 737 1.93 -17.18 -28.90
C ILE A 737 1.48 -17.36 -30.34
N SER A 738 0.19 -17.61 -30.55
CA SER A 738 -0.39 -17.62 -31.90
C SER A 738 -0.48 -16.21 -32.47
N LEU A 739 0.24 -15.94 -33.56
CA LEU A 739 0.33 -14.64 -34.22
C LEU A 739 -0.99 -14.20 -34.85
N GLY A 740 -1.30 -12.90 -34.73
CA GLY A 740 -2.51 -12.29 -35.26
C GLY A 740 -3.78 -12.71 -34.53
N THR A 741 -3.69 -13.44 -33.42
CA THR A 741 -4.84 -13.95 -32.66
C THR A 741 -5.05 -13.19 -31.35
N LEU A 742 -6.07 -13.59 -30.58
CA LEU A 742 -6.27 -13.07 -29.23
C LEU A 742 -5.06 -13.31 -28.31
N GLU A 743 -4.26 -14.38 -28.52
CA GLU A 743 -3.12 -14.66 -27.64
C GLU A 743 -2.06 -13.57 -27.71
N GLU A 744 -1.81 -13.06 -28.92
CA GLU A 744 -0.92 -11.93 -29.14
C GLU A 744 -1.47 -10.64 -28.52
N ARG A 745 -2.76 -10.35 -28.71
CA ARG A 745 -3.37 -9.16 -28.10
C ARG A 745 -3.32 -9.20 -26.57
N ILE A 746 -3.52 -10.39 -25.99
CA ILE A 746 -3.36 -10.59 -24.55
C ILE A 746 -1.91 -10.30 -24.16
N ASP A 747 -0.94 -10.82 -24.91
CA ASP A 747 0.49 -10.58 -24.66
C ASP A 747 0.86 -9.08 -24.73
N GLU A 748 0.49 -8.38 -25.81
CA GLU A 748 0.68 -6.92 -25.99
C GLU A 748 0.09 -6.14 -24.80
N MET A 749 -1.12 -6.49 -24.37
CA MET A 749 -1.77 -5.83 -23.24
C MET A 749 -1.05 -6.10 -21.92
N LEU A 750 -0.57 -7.33 -21.70
CA LEU A 750 0.18 -7.68 -20.50
C LEU A 750 1.50 -6.90 -20.41
N GLU A 751 2.19 -6.69 -21.53
CA GLU A 751 3.41 -5.88 -21.58
C GLU A 751 3.14 -4.39 -21.35
N SER A 752 2.15 -3.82 -22.03
CA SER A 752 1.77 -2.41 -21.84
C SER A 752 1.42 -2.10 -20.39
N LYS A 753 0.76 -3.03 -19.69
CA LYS A 753 0.39 -2.87 -18.28
C LYS A 753 1.54 -3.17 -17.31
N GLN A 754 2.49 -4.05 -17.64
CA GLN A 754 3.71 -4.22 -16.85
C GLN A 754 4.54 -2.92 -16.78
N GLN A 755 4.52 -2.11 -17.84
CA GLN A 755 5.18 -0.79 -17.86
C GLN A 755 4.50 0.25 -16.97
N LEU A 756 3.20 0.10 -16.68
CA LEU A 756 2.37 1.06 -15.93
C LEU A 756 2.23 0.77 -14.42
N SER A 757 2.99 -0.20 -13.89
CA SER A 757 3.05 -0.68 -12.48
C SER A 757 2.49 -2.11 -12.31
N ASP A 758 3.28 -2.96 -11.64
CA ASP A 758 2.99 -4.34 -11.20
C ASP A 758 1.70 -4.51 -10.34
N ASN A 759 0.91 -3.45 -10.12
CA ASN A 759 -0.08 -3.39 -9.05
C ASN A 759 -1.55 -3.63 -9.45
N ILE A 760 -1.92 -3.77 -10.73
CA ILE A 760 -3.36 -3.68 -11.11
C ILE A 760 -3.95 -4.92 -11.80
N ILE A 761 -3.15 -5.90 -12.26
CA ILE A 761 -3.74 -7.11 -12.87
C ILE A 761 -3.88 -8.21 -11.81
N THR A 762 -5.05 -8.29 -11.19
CA THR A 762 -5.43 -9.47 -10.41
C THR A 762 -6.79 -10.00 -10.85
N SER A 763 -6.71 -11.13 -11.56
CA SER A 763 -7.55 -12.31 -11.32
C SER A 763 -9.03 -12.24 -11.67
N SER A 764 -9.44 -11.54 -12.72
CA SER A 764 -10.75 -11.85 -13.34
C SER A 764 -10.77 -11.63 -14.84
N GLU A 765 -11.42 -12.54 -15.56
CA GLU A 765 -11.81 -12.40 -16.98
C GLU A 765 -12.82 -11.24 -17.16
N ASN A 766 -13.33 -10.69 -16.05
CA ASN A 766 -14.38 -9.68 -16.02
C ASN A 766 -14.05 -8.47 -16.88
N TRP A 767 -12.79 -8.00 -16.90
CA TRP A 767 -12.43 -6.81 -17.69
C TRP A 767 -12.68 -7.00 -19.19
N ILE A 768 -12.49 -8.22 -19.73
CA ILE A 768 -12.82 -8.53 -21.13
C ILE A 768 -14.33 -8.49 -21.33
N THR A 769 -15.09 -9.00 -20.36
CA THR A 769 -16.56 -9.01 -20.44
C THR A 769 -17.20 -7.62 -20.32
N GLU A 770 -16.47 -6.64 -19.78
CA GLU A 770 -16.91 -5.24 -19.70
C GLU A 770 -16.51 -4.40 -20.94
N LEU A 771 -15.70 -4.92 -21.86
CA LEU A 771 -15.31 -4.20 -23.08
C LEU A 771 -16.52 -3.89 -23.97
N SER A 772 -16.46 -2.75 -24.66
CA SER A 772 -17.41 -2.39 -25.71
C SER A 772 -17.33 -3.38 -26.87
N THR A 773 -18.36 -3.41 -27.72
CA THR A 773 -18.40 -4.31 -28.88
C THR A 773 -17.28 -4.00 -29.88
N ASP A 774 -16.91 -2.73 -30.03
CA ASP A 774 -15.81 -2.31 -30.91
C ASP A 774 -14.44 -2.73 -30.36
N GLU A 775 -14.22 -2.59 -29.05
CA GLU A 775 -13.00 -3.07 -28.40
C GLU A 775 -12.88 -4.60 -28.44
N LEU A 776 -14.00 -5.32 -28.29
CA LEU A 776 -14.04 -6.77 -28.47
C LEU A 776 -13.76 -7.17 -29.92
N GLN A 777 -14.25 -6.39 -30.88
CA GLN A 777 -13.96 -6.61 -32.29
C GLN A 777 -12.46 -6.50 -32.55
N ASP A 778 -11.82 -5.45 -32.05
CA ASP A 778 -10.38 -5.28 -32.22
C ASP A 778 -9.58 -6.38 -31.51
N LEU A 779 -10.04 -6.83 -30.34
CA LEU A 779 -9.40 -7.90 -29.57
C LEU A 779 -9.47 -9.27 -30.26
N PHE A 780 -10.61 -9.62 -30.86
CA PHE A 780 -10.83 -10.95 -31.42
C PHE A 780 -10.53 -11.06 -32.91
N THR A 781 -10.65 -9.98 -33.67
CA THR A 781 -10.46 -10.01 -35.12
C THR A 781 -9.00 -10.35 -35.45
N ARG A 782 -8.82 -11.37 -36.30
CA ARG A 782 -7.49 -11.83 -36.69
C ARG A 782 -6.78 -10.80 -37.57
N ARG A 783 -5.56 -10.40 -37.22
CA ARG A 783 -4.73 -9.54 -38.08
C ARG A 783 -4.17 -10.35 -39.25
N ARG A 784 -4.32 -9.85 -40.48
CA ARG A 784 -3.89 -10.53 -41.71
C ARG A 784 -2.57 -9.97 -42.29
N ASP A 785 -2.26 -8.70 -42.01
CA ASP A 785 -1.07 -8.00 -42.51
C ASP A 785 -0.27 -7.38 -41.36
N TRP A 786 1.07 -7.41 -41.45
CA TRP A 786 2.00 -6.86 -40.45
C TRP A 786 2.65 -5.53 -40.84
N SER A 787 2.17 -4.88 -41.90
CA SER A 787 2.74 -3.62 -42.34
C SER A 787 2.01 -2.44 -41.69
N SER A 788 2.45 -2.04 -40.50
CA SER A 788 2.50 -0.64 -40.01
C SER A 788 3.32 -0.56 -38.73
#